data_AF-A0A450SBW3-F1
#
_entry.id   AF-A0A450SBW3-F1
#
_cell.length_a   1.000
_cell.length_b   1.000
_cell.length_c   1.000
_cell.angle_alpha   90.00
_cell.angle_beta   90.00
_cell.angle_gamma   90.00
#
_symmetry.space_group_name_H-M   'P 1'
#
loop_
_entity.id
_entity.type
_entity.pdbx_description
1 polymer ?
#
loop_
_entity_poly.entity_id
_entity_poly.type
_entity_poly.pdbx_seq_one_letter_code
_entity_poly.pdbx_strand_id
1 'polypeptide(L)'
;MRRVGGFYYLPMRGDSKILANATTAEKDRSNPMQNSVRYPFAVPETGPDCSPTTPATGNRQFPHRFPAGRHIPGFYRLRVYAFLLILLSPLLLAAAESAYNEPYRPQFHFTPEKNWMNDPNGPVYLAGEYHLFYQYDPLGSEPDHIGWGHAISEDLVHWRHLSPAIPEKQGIMTFSGSTVVDARNTSGFGDSGTTHSGEGPLVAIHTGYREADGRQAQYLAYSLDRGRTWTRYPGNPVLDIDSKDFRDPKVFWYESDKRWIMVVALAAKRRISFYSSPDLTQWEHRSDFGPAGAIGGAWECPDLFPLAVAGSPGLVRWVLEVGLDRRAISGGSGEQYFIGGFDGRRFLPDRPPEPASPPPKGRLLADFDRAFPPGWEREGNAFRIAPADSVTGGIGPGVLHSGLAGDGATGSLTSAAFPLEKDYLSFLIGGGRNSEKLTVALIVDGKTVRRTSGYNGDVLDWISWDVRPFRGQSAILRIADQDTGEYWGHLVVDNVVLSDTPARPSVHRGRWVDYGPDFYAATSWSGIPATDGRRLSIAWMNNWLYGRKIPTSPWRGAMTVPRVLGLRAGEDGALHLVQAPIQELQGLRGEAFETGPLTVSEGEKILKPIRGNRLELEATFQLPPHATPEKFGLIVHQADNQGTVIGYDTHQGEIFLDRRGAGKEDFDPNFPARVRGPLPISDGRITLHLFVDRSSVEVFGNDGRTVLTARVFPEAENQGVALFARGGEARLTALKAWKLRSIWEAGSFRDRETTGSE
;
A
#
# COMPACT_ATOMS: atom_id res chain seq x y z
N MET A 1 -35.12 -17.31 9.81
CA MET A 1 -33.81 -17.88 9.44
C MET A 1 -33.76 -18.08 7.94
N ARG A 2 -32.75 -17.53 7.25
CA ARG A 2 -32.34 -17.88 5.87
C ARG A 2 -30.82 -17.88 5.83
N ARG A 3 -30.23 -18.72 4.98
CA ARG A 3 -28.79 -19.01 4.95
C ARG A 3 -28.09 -18.16 3.88
N VAL A 4 -27.26 -17.22 4.30
CA VAL A 4 -26.30 -16.48 3.46
C VAL A 4 -25.04 -16.24 4.31
N GLY A 5 -23.84 -16.33 3.73
CA GLY A 5 -22.64 -15.70 4.29
C GLY A 5 -21.92 -16.33 5.50
N GLY A 6 -22.35 -17.47 6.05
CA GLY A 6 -21.52 -18.30 6.95
C GLY A 6 -21.16 -17.76 8.36
N PHE A 7 -21.42 -16.48 8.67
CA PHE A 7 -21.08 -15.86 9.95
C PHE A 7 -22.33 -15.34 10.69
N TYR A 8 -22.37 -15.56 12.01
CA TYR A 8 -23.42 -15.03 12.89
C TYR A 8 -22.96 -13.70 13.51
N TYR A 9 -23.72 -12.63 13.29
CA TYR A 9 -23.61 -11.38 14.05
C TYR A 9 -24.86 -11.17 14.89
N LEU A 10 -24.65 -10.78 16.16
CA LEU A 10 -25.69 -10.30 17.07
C LEU A 10 -25.41 -8.83 17.40
N PRO A 11 -26.44 -7.96 17.45
CA PRO A 11 -26.24 -6.54 17.76
C PRO A 11 -25.88 -6.37 19.24
N MET A 12 -24.88 -5.53 19.51
CA MET A 12 -24.42 -5.25 20.87
C MET A 12 -25.46 -4.46 21.67
N ARG A 13 -25.97 -5.07 22.75
CA ARG A 13 -26.45 -4.38 23.95
C ARG A 13 -25.86 -5.10 25.16
N GLY A 14 -25.25 -4.34 26.07
CA GLY A 14 -24.63 -4.87 27.28
C GLY A 14 -24.30 -3.76 28.25
N ASP A 15 -25.19 -3.53 29.21
CA ASP A 15 -24.99 -2.59 30.31
C ASP A 15 -23.78 -2.97 31.16
N SER A 16 -22.92 -1.99 31.47
CA SER A 16 -21.79 -2.17 32.37
C SER A 16 -22.19 -1.98 33.84
N LYS A 17 -22.36 -3.08 34.56
CA LYS A 17 -22.37 -3.10 36.04
C LYS A 17 -21.44 -4.19 36.58
N ILE A 18 -20.21 -3.83 36.92
CA ILE A 18 -19.36 -4.62 37.82
C ILE A 18 -18.69 -3.70 38.86
N LEU A 19 -19.17 -3.87 40.10
CA LEU A 19 -18.49 -3.80 41.41
C LEU A 19 -17.43 -2.72 41.67
N ALA A 20 -17.73 -1.89 42.67
CA ALA A 20 -16.77 -1.07 43.41
C ALA A 20 -16.18 -1.84 44.61
N ASN A 21 -14.97 -1.47 45.01
CA ASN A 21 -14.55 -1.40 46.42
C ASN A 21 -13.26 -0.59 46.58
N ALA A 22 -13.31 0.43 47.45
CA ALA A 22 -12.35 0.79 48.51
C ALA A 22 -10.87 1.10 48.14
N THR A 23 -10.19 2.15 48.66
CA THR A 23 -10.53 3.15 49.71
C THR A 23 -9.52 4.31 49.75
N THR A 24 -9.94 5.51 50.21
CA THR A 24 -9.15 6.60 50.89
C THR A 24 -7.98 7.28 50.13
N ALA A 25 -7.61 8.56 50.30
CA ALA A 25 -8.06 9.71 51.13
C ALA A 25 -7.76 11.03 50.34
N GLU A 26 -8.64 12.04 50.23
CA GLU A 26 -9.00 13.12 51.18
C GLU A 26 -8.16 14.42 51.08
N LYS A 27 -8.86 15.58 51.12
CA LYS A 27 -8.47 17.01 51.06
C LYS A 27 -8.56 17.69 49.68
N ASP A 28 -9.56 18.52 49.36
CA ASP A 28 -10.15 19.70 50.04
C ASP A 28 -9.33 21.00 49.87
N ARG A 29 -9.79 21.90 48.98
CA ARG A 29 -10.02 23.32 49.31
C ARG A 29 -10.76 24.11 48.22
N SER A 30 -11.59 25.02 48.72
CA SER A 30 -12.57 25.89 48.09
C SER A 30 -12.07 27.07 47.22
N ASN A 31 -12.74 27.27 46.07
CA ASN A 31 -13.51 28.48 45.69
C ASN A 31 -12.74 29.85 45.52
N PRO A 32 -13.37 30.97 45.12
CA PRO A 32 -13.28 31.46 43.73
C PRO A 32 -12.81 32.92 43.60
N MET A 33 -12.71 33.44 42.38
CA MET A 33 -13.05 34.86 42.14
C MET A 33 -13.49 35.15 40.70
N GLN A 34 -14.63 35.84 40.58
CA GLN A 34 -15.00 36.60 39.38
C GLN A 34 -14.17 37.90 39.34
N ASN A 35 -13.90 38.44 38.16
CA ASN A 35 -14.11 39.88 37.97
C ASN A 35 -14.32 40.25 36.49
N SER A 36 -15.33 41.09 36.29
CA SER A 36 -15.72 41.65 35.00
C SER A 36 -15.18 43.07 34.83
N VAL A 37 -14.75 43.44 33.62
CA VAL A 37 -14.70 44.85 33.19
C VAL A 37 -15.26 44.97 31.77
N ARG A 38 -16.11 45.97 31.56
CA ARG A 38 -16.70 46.39 30.27
C ARG A 38 -16.40 47.89 30.05
N TYR A 39 -16.75 48.37 28.85
CA TYR A 39 -17.10 49.76 28.46
C TYR A 39 -16.02 50.57 27.68
N PRO A 40 -16.41 51.58 26.84
CA PRO A 40 -17.09 51.40 25.53
C PRO A 40 -16.71 52.47 24.44
N PHE A 41 -17.60 52.67 23.44
CA PHE A 41 -17.69 53.74 22.41
C PHE A 41 -16.75 53.62 21.17
N ALA A 42 -17.06 54.20 19.99
CA ALA A 42 -18.32 54.48 19.26
C ALA A 42 -17.99 54.99 17.82
N VAL A 43 -18.98 54.97 16.91
CA VAL A 43 -18.90 55.47 15.50
C VAL A 43 -19.24 56.98 15.41
N PRO A 44 -18.90 57.71 14.32
CA PRO A 44 -19.80 57.90 13.14
C PRO A 44 -19.05 57.84 11.78
N GLU A 45 -19.57 57.22 10.70
CA GLU A 45 -20.60 57.65 9.72
C GLU A 45 -20.25 58.86 8.81
N THR A 46 -20.21 58.62 7.49
CA THR A 46 -20.94 59.36 6.42
C THR A 46 -20.96 58.54 5.09
N GLY A 47 -22.10 58.53 4.38
CA GLY A 47 -22.26 58.03 2.98
C GLY A 47 -22.28 59.19 1.95
N PRO A 48 -23.00 59.12 0.80
CA PRO A 48 -23.97 58.08 0.38
C PRO A 48 -23.97 57.66 -1.14
N ASP A 49 -24.86 56.69 -1.43
CA ASP A 49 -25.56 56.28 -2.68
C ASP A 49 -25.37 56.99 -4.04
N CYS A 50 -25.40 56.20 -5.15
CA CYS A 50 -26.62 56.00 -5.98
C CYS A 50 -26.41 55.19 -7.29
N SER A 51 -27.49 54.56 -7.77
CA SER A 51 -27.68 53.99 -9.13
C SER A 51 -29.19 54.02 -9.46
N PRO A 52 -29.72 53.58 -10.63
CA PRO A 52 -29.16 53.37 -11.98
C PRO A 52 -29.95 54.17 -13.07
N THR A 53 -29.69 53.99 -14.38
CA THR A 53 -30.69 53.81 -15.50
C THR A 53 -30.11 54.02 -16.92
N THR A 54 -30.67 53.31 -17.90
CA THR A 54 -30.56 53.53 -19.37
C THR A 54 -31.78 54.31 -19.90
N PRO A 55 -31.66 54.96 -21.08
CA PRO A 55 -32.58 54.60 -22.19
C PRO A 55 -31.95 54.69 -23.61
N ALA A 56 -32.75 54.34 -24.63
CA ALA A 56 -32.33 54.08 -26.03
C ALA A 56 -32.74 55.17 -27.06
N THR A 57 -32.12 55.16 -28.26
CA THR A 57 -32.64 55.56 -29.61
C THR A 57 -31.63 55.16 -30.72
N GLY A 58 -31.92 54.98 -32.02
CA GLY A 58 -33.21 54.65 -32.67
C GLY A 58 -33.60 55.38 -33.97
N ASN A 59 -33.12 54.98 -35.18
CA ASN A 59 -33.78 55.29 -36.50
C ASN A 59 -33.23 54.42 -37.68
N ARG A 60 -34.04 53.78 -38.55
CA ARG A 60 -34.77 54.25 -39.79
C ARG A 60 -33.84 54.63 -40.97
N GLN A 61 -34.07 54.29 -42.27
CA GLN A 61 -35.09 53.46 -42.97
C GLN A 61 -34.80 53.31 -44.51
N PHE A 62 -35.50 52.38 -45.20
CA PHE A 62 -35.89 52.38 -46.64
C PHE A 62 -34.89 51.91 -47.78
N PRO A 63 -35.34 51.61 -49.03
CA PRO A 63 -35.94 50.30 -49.43
C PRO A 63 -35.46 49.76 -50.83
N HIS A 64 -36.04 48.65 -51.35
CA HIS A 64 -36.71 48.58 -52.68
C HIS A 64 -37.06 47.15 -53.22
N ARG A 65 -38.33 47.02 -53.66
CA ARG A 65 -38.91 46.23 -54.79
C ARG A 65 -38.46 44.79 -55.16
N PHE A 66 -39.47 43.90 -55.24
CA PHE A 66 -39.49 42.69 -56.08
C PHE A 66 -39.69 43.00 -57.57
N PRO A 67 -39.32 42.06 -58.48
CA PRO A 67 -40.35 41.34 -59.26
C PRO A 67 -40.11 39.82 -59.35
N ALA A 68 -40.95 39.10 -60.11
CA ALA A 68 -41.21 37.66 -59.93
C ALA A 68 -40.68 36.72 -61.03
N GLY A 69 -40.46 35.45 -60.63
CA GLY A 69 -40.86 34.25 -61.40
C GLY A 69 -39.81 33.47 -62.22
N ARG A 70 -39.45 32.25 -61.76
CA ARG A 70 -39.61 30.95 -62.49
C ARG A 70 -38.97 29.75 -61.75
N HIS A 71 -39.57 28.57 -62.00
CA HIS A 71 -39.29 27.19 -61.56
C HIS A 71 -37.88 26.73 -61.10
N ILE A 72 -37.86 26.14 -59.89
CA ILE A 72 -37.32 24.83 -59.43
C ILE A 72 -36.56 24.00 -60.52
N PRO A 73 -35.35 23.44 -60.27
CA PRO A 73 -35.14 22.44 -59.19
C PRO A 73 -33.85 22.52 -58.36
N GLY A 74 -34.04 22.53 -57.03
CA GLY A 74 -33.00 22.13 -56.07
C GLY A 74 -33.12 20.65 -55.72
N PHE A 75 -32.22 19.79 -56.22
CA PHE A 75 -32.09 18.40 -55.77
C PHE A 75 -30.65 17.87 -55.67
N TYR A 76 -29.63 18.72 -55.85
CA TYR A 76 -28.22 18.32 -55.86
C TYR A 76 -27.35 18.79 -54.68
N ARG A 77 -27.87 19.63 -53.76
CA ARG A 77 -27.08 20.09 -52.59
C ARG A 77 -27.28 19.28 -51.30
N LEU A 78 -28.36 18.49 -51.17
CA LEU A 78 -28.59 17.69 -49.95
C LEU A 78 -27.79 16.38 -49.92
N ARG A 79 -27.45 15.80 -51.09
CA ARG A 79 -26.73 14.52 -51.17
C ARG A 79 -25.25 14.62 -50.79
N VAL A 80 -24.61 15.79 -50.96
CA VAL A 80 -23.19 15.99 -50.63
C VAL A 80 -22.98 16.05 -49.11
N TYR A 81 -23.86 16.75 -48.37
CA TYR A 81 -23.83 16.77 -46.91
C TYR A 81 -24.20 15.42 -46.27
N ALA A 82 -25.16 14.69 -46.84
CA ALA A 82 -25.48 13.33 -46.40
C ALA A 82 -24.29 12.36 -46.60
N PHE A 83 -23.58 12.44 -47.73
CA PHE A 83 -22.37 11.64 -47.95
C PHE A 83 -21.22 12.01 -47.01
N LEU A 84 -21.02 13.31 -46.72
CA LEU A 84 -19.99 13.75 -45.77
C LEU A 84 -20.28 13.28 -44.34
N LEU A 85 -21.55 13.29 -43.90
CA LEU A 85 -21.94 12.74 -42.60
C LEU A 85 -21.75 11.23 -42.53
N ILE A 86 -22.10 10.49 -43.59
CA ILE A 86 -21.89 9.03 -43.68
C ILE A 86 -20.40 8.66 -43.76
N LEU A 87 -19.54 9.53 -44.32
CA LEU A 87 -18.08 9.35 -44.34
C LEU A 87 -17.38 9.78 -43.04
N LEU A 88 -18.03 10.59 -42.20
CA LEU A 88 -17.56 10.93 -40.86
C LEU A 88 -18.07 9.97 -39.77
N SER A 89 -19.14 9.22 -40.02
CA SER A 89 -19.66 8.20 -39.08
C SER A 89 -18.60 7.14 -38.67
N PRO A 90 -17.75 6.59 -39.57
CA PRO A 90 -16.71 5.64 -39.16
C PRO A 90 -15.60 6.30 -38.33
N LEU A 91 -15.31 7.59 -38.55
CA LEU A 91 -14.31 8.35 -37.81
C LEU A 91 -14.78 8.69 -36.39
N LEU A 92 -16.08 8.96 -36.20
CA LEU A 92 -16.68 9.14 -34.88
C LEU A 92 -16.89 7.81 -34.13
N LEU A 93 -17.13 6.69 -34.83
CA LEU A 93 -17.11 5.36 -34.20
C LEU A 93 -15.69 4.90 -33.84
N ALA A 94 -14.68 5.23 -34.65
CA ALA A 94 -13.28 4.92 -34.34
C ALA A 94 -12.74 5.72 -33.13
N ALA A 95 -13.26 6.93 -32.88
CA ALA A 95 -12.93 7.71 -31.68
C ALA A 95 -13.57 7.17 -30.39
N ALA A 96 -14.45 6.16 -30.48
CA ALA A 96 -15.08 5.49 -29.34
C ALA A 96 -14.53 4.06 -29.10
N GLU A 97 -13.34 3.75 -29.65
CA GLU A 97 -12.55 2.61 -29.21
C GLU A 97 -12.20 2.81 -27.73
N SER A 98 -12.58 1.86 -26.86
CA SER A 98 -12.86 2.22 -25.46
C SER A 98 -11.64 2.77 -24.73
N ALA A 99 -11.87 3.83 -23.94
CA ALA A 99 -10.99 4.15 -22.82
C ALA A 99 -10.70 2.86 -22.04
N TYR A 100 -9.48 2.73 -21.52
CA TYR A 100 -9.01 1.55 -20.80
C TYR A 100 -8.84 0.24 -21.61
N ASN A 101 -8.69 0.28 -22.95
CA ASN A 101 -8.38 -0.93 -23.73
C ASN A 101 -6.88 -1.16 -24.01
N GLU A 102 -5.97 -0.38 -23.43
CA GLU A 102 -4.53 -0.44 -23.75
C GLU A 102 -3.87 -1.78 -23.34
N PRO A 103 -2.71 -2.12 -23.93
CA PRO A 103 -1.87 -3.22 -23.46
C PRO A 103 -1.64 -3.10 -21.94
N TYR A 104 -1.68 -4.25 -21.27
CA TYR A 104 -1.54 -4.38 -19.82
C TYR A 104 -2.61 -3.66 -18.98
N ARG A 105 -3.56 -2.88 -19.52
CA ARG A 105 -4.56 -2.18 -18.71
C ARG A 105 -5.45 -3.16 -17.91
N PRO A 106 -5.44 -3.16 -16.57
CA PRO A 106 -6.34 -3.98 -15.78
C PRO A 106 -7.80 -3.66 -16.11
N GLN A 107 -8.63 -4.69 -16.17
CA GLN A 107 -10.02 -4.66 -16.58
C GLN A 107 -10.99 -4.86 -15.41
N PHE A 108 -10.50 -5.21 -14.23
CA PHE A 108 -11.29 -5.24 -12.99
C PHE A 108 -10.53 -4.74 -11.76
N HIS A 109 -9.41 -4.03 -11.97
CA HIS A 109 -8.68 -3.30 -10.94
C HIS A 109 -8.70 -1.80 -11.27
N PHE A 110 -8.72 -0.95 -10.26
CA PHE A 110 -8.68 0.50 -10.46
C PHE A 110 -7.32 0.98 -10.99
N THR A 111 -7.35 1.88 -11.97
CA THR A 111 -6.20 2.66 -12.46
C THR A 111 -6.66 4.09 -12.77
N PRO A 112 -5.79 5.11 -12.73
CA PRO A 112 -6.13 6.43 -13.27
C PRO A 112 -6.24 6.34 -14.80
N GLU A 113 -6.98 7.24 -15.42
CA GLU A 113 -7.07 7.34 -16.89
C GLU A 113 -5.67 7.40 -17.55
N LYS A 114 -4.76 8.14 -16.93
CA LYS A 114 -3.39 8.42 -17.37
C LYS A 114 -2.51 8.74 -16.16
N ASN A 115 -1.22 8.96 -16.39
CA ASN A 115 -0.23 9.42 -15.42
C ASN A 115 0.05 8.46 -14.25
N TRP A 116 0.84 8.92 -13.27
CA TRP A 116 1.26 8.16 -12.10
C TRP A 116 0.19 8.08 -11.00
N MET A 117 0.03 6.90 -10.43
CA MET A 117 -0.68 6.64 -9.18
C MET A 117 0.16 5.79 -8.22
N ASN A 118 0.21 6.16 -6.94
CA ASN A 118 0.63 5.27 -5.85
C ASN A 118 -0.46 5.02 -4.80
N ASP A 119 -0.20 5.36 -3.54
CA ASP A 119 -0.92 4.88 -2.37
C ASP A 119 -2.42 5.21 -2.43
N PRO A 120 -3.32 4.28 -2.04
CA PRO A 120 -4.70 4.64 -1.76
C PRO A 120 -4.74 5.59 -0.57
N ASN A 121 -5.56 6.63 -0.66
CA ASN A 121 -5.69 7.65 0.37
C ASN A 121 -7.14 7.76 0.82
N GLY A 122 -7.32 7.89 2.13
CA GLY A 122 -8.61 8.03 2.80
C GLY A 122 -9.84 7.40 2.15
N PRO A 123 -9.86 6.09 1.86
CA PRO A 123 -11.08 5.46 1.40
C PRO A 123 -12.15 5.61 2.48
N VAL A 124 -13.30 6.15 2.10
CA VAL A 124 -14.41 6.49 3.02
C VAL A 124 -15.72 6.15 2.35
N TYR A 125 -16.65 5.57 3.09
CA TYR A 125 -18.02 5.39 2.63
C TYR A 125 -18.91 6.52 3.16
N LEU A 126 -19.70 7.11 2.27
CA LEU A 126 -20.69 8.14 2.59
C LEU A 126 -21.88 8.06 1.63
N ALA A 127 -23.11 8.20 2.12
CA ALA A 127 -24.32 8.36 1.31
C ALA A 127 -24.60 7.30 0.21
N GLY A 128 -24.04 6.09 0.31
CA GLY A 128 -24.14 5.06 -0.74
C GLY A 128 -22.87 4.88 -1.60
N GLU A 129 -21.91 5.79 -1.49
CA GLU A 129 -20.71 5.84 -2.31
C GLU A 129 -19.47 5.43 -1.52
N TYR A 130 -18.68 4.53 -2.08
CA TYR A 130 -17.31 4.25 -1.67
C TYR A 130 -16.38 5.21 -2.39
N HIS A 131 -15.77 6.12 -1.64
CA HIS A 131 -14.71 7.00 -2.14
C HIS A 131 -13.38 6.26 -2.12
N LEU A 132 -12.57 6.51 -3.16
CA LEU A 132 -11.18 6.14 -3.26
C LEU A 132 -10.39 7.38 -3.70
N PHE A 133 -9.63 7.98 -2.79
CA PHE A 133 -8.58 8.93 -3.16
C PHE A 133 -7.27 8.16 -3.33
N TYR A 134 -6.28 8.78 -3.97
CA TYR A 134 -4.99 8.16 -4.21
C TYR A 134 -3.94 9.21 -4.52
N GLN A 135 -2.69 8.92 -4.15
CA GLN A 135 -1.53 9.71 -4.57
C GLN A 135 -1.47 9.74 -6.09
N TYR A 136 -1.50 10.93 -6.68
CA TYR A 136 -1.65 11.14 -8.12
C TYR A 136 -0.79 12.30 -8.61
N ASP A 137 -0.10 12.09 -9.73
CA ASP A 137 0.56 13.16 -10.47
C ASP A 137 -0.31 13.56 -11.68
N PRO A 138 -0.85 14.79 -11.74
CA PRO A 138 -1.67 15.24 -12.87
C PRO A 138 -0.84 15.68 -14.10
N LEU A 139 0.48 15.76 -13.99
CA LEU A 139 1.39 16.29 -15.00
C LEU A 139 2.23 15.22 -15.71
N GLY A 140 2.51 14.07 -15.08
CA GLY A 140 3.40 13.06 -15.64
C GLY A 140 3.24 11.63 -15.10
N SER A 141 3.99 10.71 -15.69
CA SER A 141 4.04 9.29 -15.27
C SER A 141 5.07 9.01 -14.16
N GLU A 142 5.66 10.04 -13.57
CA GLU A 142 6.54 9.97 -12.40
C GLU A 142 5.87 10.69 -11.21
N PRO A 143 6.22 10.38 -9.95
CA PRO A 143 5.66 11.02 -8.76
C PRO A 143 6.39 12.33 -8.40
N ASP A 144 6.28 13.35 -9.25
CA ASP A 144 7.05 14.60 -9.11
C ASP A 144 6.18 15.80 -8.65
N HIS A 145 4.85 15.72 -8.83
CA HIS A 145 3.85 16.75 -8.48
C HIS A 145 2.65 16.15 -7.75
N ILE A 146 2.91 15.55 -6.58
CA ILE A 146 1.93 14.72 -5.86
C ILE A 146 0.77 15.54 -5.26
N GLY A 147 -0.44 15.21 -5.73
CA GLY A 147 -1.72 15.58 -5.15
C GLY A 147 -2.62 14.35 -4.94
N TRP A 148 -3.85 14.55 -4.46
CA TRP A 148 -4.83 13.46 -4.37
C TRP A 148 -5.75 13.42 -5.60
N GLY A 149 -5.70 12.31 -6.35
CA GLY A 149 -6.74 11.91 -7.29
C GLY A 149 -7.99 11.41 -6.58
N HIS A 150 -9.09 11.22 -7.31
CA HIS A 150 -10.37 10.81 -6.72
C HIS A 150 -11.24 9.99 -7.69
N ALA A 151 -11.76 8.87 -7.22
CA ALA A 151 -12.85 8.13 -7.84
C ALA A 151 -13.91 7.71 -6.79
N ILE A 152 -15.10 7.35 -7.26
CA ILE A 152 -16.19 6.80 -6.46
C ILE A 152 -16.77 5.53 -7.09
N SER A 153 -17.38 4.68 -6.27
CA SER A 153 -18.11 3.48 -6.70
C SER A 153 -19.33 3.23 -5.79
N GLU A 154 -20.40 2.64 -6.31
CA GLU A 154 -21.53 2.15 -5.49
C GLU A 154 -21.30 0.70 -5.00
N ASP A 155 -20.36 -0.03 -5.61
CA ASP A 155 -20.17 -1.49 -5.43
C ASP A 155 -18.72 -1.95 -5.26
N LEU A 156 -17.77 -1.01 -5.10
CA LEU A 156 -16.32 -1.23 -5.03
C LEU A 156 -15.67 -1.80 -6.30
N VAL A 157 -16.45 -1.99 -7.37
CA VAL A 157 -16.02 -2.69 -8.60
C VAL A 157 -16.05 -1.72 -9.78
N HIS A 158 -17.16 -1.01 -10.00
CA HIS A 158 -17.32 -0.06 -11.08
C HIS A 158 -16.98 1.36 -10.58
N TRP A 159 -15.90 1.93 -11.11
CA TRP A 159 -15.34 3.20 -10.64
C TRP A 159 -15.63 4.35 -11.61
N ARG A 160 -16.15 5.45 -11.07
CA ARG A 160 -16.30 6.73 -11.77
C ARG A 160 -15.22 7.70 -11.26
N HIS A 161 -14.29 8.07 -12.14
CA HIS A 161 -13.29 9.10 -11.87
C HIS A 161 -13.95 10.46 -11.68
N LEU A 162 -13.40 11.25 -10.77
CA LEU A 162 -13.80 12.64 -10.50
C LEU A 162 -12.58 13.55 -10.70
N SER A 163 -12.80 14.87 -10.60
CA SER A 163 -11.69 15.84 -10.60
C SER A 163 -10.74 15.56 -9.42
N PRO A 164 -9.41 15.80 -9.57
CA PRO A 164 -8.47 15.67 -8.45
C PRO A 164 -8.91 16.48 -7.23
N ALA A 165 -8.91 15.83 -6.08
CA ALA A 165 -9.49 16.34 -4.84
C ALA A 165 -8.62 17.41 -4.17
N ILE A 166 -7.33 17.09 -3.94
CA ILE A 166 -6.42 17.95 -3.18
C ILE A 166 -5.08 18.07 -3.95
N PRO A 167 -5.00 18.93 -4.98
CA PRO A 167 -3.78 19.11 -5.77
C PRO A 167 -2.65 19.72 -4.93
N GLU A 168 -1.40 19.50 -5.37
CA GLU A 168 -0.23 20.25 -4.91
C GLU A 168 -0.48 21.77 -4.96
N LYS A 169 0.02 22.52 -3.98
CA LYS A 169 -0.15 23.98 -3.95
C LYS A 169 0.97 24.67 -3.18
N GLN A 170 1.56 25.70 -3.78
CA GLN A 170 2.57 26.58 -3.16
C GLN A 170 3.83 25.84 -2.67
N GLY A 171 4.32 24.85 -3.43
CA GLY A 171 5.49 24.04 -3.06
C GLY A 171 5.22 23.08 -1.88
N ILE A 172 3.94 22.72 -1.70
CA ILE A 172 3.47 21.74 -0.72
C ILE A 172 2.69 20.65 -1.46
N MET A 173 3.34 19.50 -1.64
CA MET A 173 2.72 18.27 -2.13
C MET A 173 1.77 17.71 -1.08
N THR A 174 0.66 17.14 -1.55
CA THR A 174 -0.36 16.49 -0.71
C THR A 174 -0.01 15.01 -0.62
N PHE A 175 0.84 14.62 0.34
CA PHE A 175 1.21 13.23 0.56
C PHE A 175 0.05 12.42 1.20
N SER A 176 0.28 11.13 1.39
CA SER A 176 -0.71 10.16 1.86
C SER A 176 -1.35 10.49 3.21
N GLY A 177 -2.50 9.86 3.47
CA GLY A 177 -3.32 10.10 4.63
C GLY A 177 -4.70 9.47 4.55
N SER A 178 -5.64 9.98 5.36
CA SER A 178 -6.96 9.40 5.55
C SER A 178 -8.10 10.40 5.48
N THR A 179 -9.33 9.91 5.31
CA THR A 179 -10.55 10.72 5.27
C THR A 179 -11.55 10.16 6.26
N VAL A 180 -12.25 11.03 6.98
CA VAL A 180 -13.30 10.69 7.95
C VAL A 180 -14.57 11.47 7.69
N VAL A 181 -15.70 10.90 8.11
CA VAL A 181 -16.99 11.60 8.20
C VAL A 181 -17.09 12.21 9.60
N ASP A 182 -16.99 13.53 9.73
CA ASP A 182 -17.19 14.24 11.01
C ASP A 182 -18.69 14.48 11.26
N ALA A 183 -19.44 13.38 11.43
CA ALA A 183 -20.90 13.38 11.61
C ALA A 183 -21.40 14.16 12.84
N ARG A 184 -20.49 14.60 13.72
CA ARG A 184 -20.78 15.40 14.92
C ARG A 184 -20.35 16.87 14.76
N ASN A 185 -19.78 17.24 13.62
CA ASN A 185 -19.19 18.54 13.33
C ASN A 185 -18.23 19.02 14.43
N THR A 186 -17.42 18.10 14.97
CA THR A 186 -16.43 18.39 16.02
C THR A 186 -15.35 19.37 15.57
N SER A 187 -15.04 19.39 14.27
CA SER A 187 -14.15 20.36 13.62
C SER A 187 -14.77 21.74 13.45
N GLY A 188 -16.10 21.87 13.52
CA GLY A 188 -16.81 23.10 13.20
C GLY A 188 -16.76 23.51 11.73
N PHE A 189 -16.32 22.64 10.81
CA PHE A 189 -16.18 22.98 9.38
C PHE A 189 -17.50 22.96 8.60
N GLY A 190 -18.53 22.26 9.08
CA GLY A 190 -19.86 22.26 8.48
C GLY A 190 -20.77 23.34 9.08
N ASP A 191 -21.58 23.99 8.24
CA ASP A 191 -22.65 24.87 8.74
C ASP A 191 -23.95 24.09 8.96
N SER A 192 -24.79 24.59 9.86
CA SER A 192 -26.16 24.10 10.07
C SER A 192 -27.07 24.44 8.89
N GLY A 193 -26.93 23.70 7.79
CA GLY A 193 -27.78 23.79 6.60
C GLY A 193 -27.11 23.48 5.26
N THR A 194 -25.77 23.33 5.19
CA THR A 194 -25.04 23.24 3.91
C THR A 194 -24.49 21.85 3.56
N THR A 195 -24.37 20.92 4.51
CA THR A 195 -24.07 19.51 4.16
C THR A 195 -25.27 18.91 3.40
N HIS A 196 -25.04 18.41 2.18
CA HIS A 196 -26.09 17.93 1.25
C HIS A 196 -26.93 16.71 1.73
N SER A 197 -26.79 16.29 2.98
CA SER A 197 -27.48 15.12 3.56
C SER A 197 -27.60 15.11 5.09
N GLY A 198 -27.03 16.10 5.80
CA GLY A 198 -27.01 16.08 7.28
C GLY A 198 -26.03 15.07 7.90
N GLU A 199 -25.11 14.52 7.09
CA GLU A 199 -24.14 13.48 7.51
C GLU A 199 -22.83 14.06 8.10
N GLY A 200 -22.68 15.39 8.15
CA GLY A 200 -21.45 16.08 8.56
C GLY A 200 -20.45 16.28 7.41
N PRO A 201 -19.41 17.13 7.60
CA PRO A 201 -18.36 17.32 6.61
C PRO A 201 -17.49 16.06 6.46
N LEU A 202 -16.99 15.83 5.25
CA LEU A 202 -15.81 14.97 5.08
C LEU A 202 -14.58 15.78 5.45
N VAL A 203 -13.67 15.20 6.22
CA VAL A 203 -12.37 15.80 6.56
C VAL A 203 -11.27 14.85 6.15
N ALA A 204 -10.39 15.32 5.27
CA ALA A 204 -9.16 14.66 4.87
C ALA A 204 -8.02 15.16 5.74
N ILE A 205 -7.26 14.23 6.29
CA ILE A 205 -6.08 14.45 7.12
C ILE A 205 -4.92 13.83 6.36
N HIS A 206 -3.99 14.66 5.92
CA HIS A 206 -2.94 14.27 4.98
C HIS A 206 -1.59 14.84 5.40
N THR A 207 -0.50 14.23 4.96
CA THR A 207 0.81 14.84 5.12
C THR A 207 0.97 15.95 4.06
N GLY A 208 1.47 17.11 4.48
CA GLY A 208 2.00 18.13 3.58
C GLY A 208 3.51 18.02 3.54
N TYR A 209 4.07 17.71 2.37
CA TYR A 209 5.51 17.70 2.13
C TYR A 209 5.94 19.04 1.54
N ARG A 210 6.79 19.78 2.25
CA ARG A 210 7.32 21.07 1.81
C ARG A 210 8.63 20.89 1.07
N GLU A 211 8.64 21.17 -0.23
CA GLU A 211 9.81 20.96 -1.10
C GLU A 211 11.04 21.78 -0.67
N ALA A 212 10.82 23.00 -0.17
CA ALA A 212 11.88 23.97 0.13
C ALA A 212 12.90 23.48 1.19
N ASP A 213 12.50 22.56 2.08
CA ASP A 213 13.36 21.99 3.13
C ASP A 213 13.15 20.50 3.40
N GLY A 214 12.18 19.86 2.75
CA GLY A 214 11.82 18.45 2.90
C GLY A 214 10.95 18.16 4.14
N ARG A 215 10.39 19.18 4.79
CA ARG A 215 9.59 19.02 6.03
C ARG A 215 8.28 18.30 5.76
N GLN A 216 7.92 17.38 6.65
CA GLN A 216 6.65 16.64 6.65
C GLN A 216 5.87 16.98 7.93
N ALA A 217 4.64 17.48 7.75
CA ALA A 217 3.72 17.82 8.82
C ALA A 217 2.28 17.46 8.41
N GLN A 218 1.34 17.42 9.35
CA GLN A 218 -0.04 16.98 9.08
C GLN A 218 -0.97 18.17 8.83
N TYR A 219 -1.77 18.06 7.78
CA TYR A 219 -2.65 19.10 7.22
C TYR A 219 -4.08 18.58 7.13
N LEU A 220 -5.04 19.50 7.15
CA LEU A 220 -6.46 19.23 6.93
C LEU A 220 -6.96 19.86 5.62
N ALA A 221 -7.85 19.15 4.95
CA ALA A 221 -8.82 19.73 4.03
C ALA A 221 -10.22 19.19 4.37
N TYR A 222 -11.28 19.92 4.01
CA TYR A 222 -12.65 19.48 4.25
C TYR A 222 -13.53 19.69 3.03
N SER A 223 -14.61 18.92 2.97
CA SER A 223 -15.62 18.96 1.92
C SER A 223 -17.03 18.95 2.51
N LEU A 224 -17.89 19.82 1.99
CA LEU A 224 -19.31 19.95 2.38
C LEU A 224 -20.26 19.30 1.36
N ASP A 225 -19.73 18.92 0.19
CA ASP A 225 -20.45 18.42 -0.97
C ASP A 225 -20.16 16.93 -1.22
N ARG A 226 -20.01 16.13 -0.15
CA ARG A 226 -19.66 14.70 -0.22
C ARG A 226 -18.40 14.44 -1.06
N GLY A 227 -17.35 15.23 -0.85
CA GLY A 227 -16.02 15.01 -1.43
C GLY A 227 -15.84 15.48 -2.87
N ARG A 228 -16.78 16.21 -3.48
CA ARG A 228 -16.63 16.72 -4.86
C ARG A 228 -15.69 17.93 -4.95
N THR A 229 -15.68 18.78 -3.94
CA THR A 229 -14.74 19.91 -3.81
C THR A 229 -14.16 19.97 -2.40
N TRP A 230 -12.93 20.47 -2.30
CA TRP A 230 -12.13 20.45 -1.07
C TRP A 230 -11.56 21.82 -0.74
N THR A 231 -11.79 22.26 0.50
CA THR A 231 -11.22 23.49 1.06
C THR A 231 -10.08 23.11 2.01
N ARG A 232 -8.85 23.58 1.71
CA ARG A 232 -7.71 23.45 2.63
C ARG A 232 -7.97 24.29 3.88
N TYR A 233 -7.76 23.72 5.07
CA TYR A 233 -7.94 24.44 6.33
C TYR A 233 -6.91 25.59 6.45
N PRO A 234 -7.34 26.84 6.77
CA PRO A 234 -6.41 27.98 6.88
C PRO A 234 -5.40 27.87 8.02
N GLY A 235 -5.71 27.12 9.09
CA GLY A 235 -4.83 26.93 10.25
C GLY A 235 -3.82 25.78 10.10
N ASN A 236 -3.47 25.41 8.87
CA ASN A 236 -2.51 24.35 8.58
C ASN A 236 -1.04 24.80 8.75
N PRO A 237 -0.11 23.89 9.11
CA PRO A 237 -0.33 22.51 9.54
C PRO A 237 -0.96 22.41 10.94
N VAL A 238 -1.76 21.38 11.17
CA VAL A 238 -2.40 21.12 12.48
C VAL A 238 -1.55 20.28 13.44
N LEU A 239 -0.52 19.62 12.92
CA LEU A 239 0.47 18.91 13.74
C LEU A 239 1.83 18.89 13.03
N ASP A 240 2.82 19.53 13.64
CA ASP A 240 4.18 19.64 13.12
C ASP A 240 5.17 19.39 14.26
N ILE A 241 6.12 18.46 14.03
CA ILE A 241 7.13 18.04 15.01
C ILE A 241 8.56 18.32 14.54
N ASP A 242 8.74 19.21 13.55
CA ASP A 242 10.05 19.60 12.98
C ASP A 242 10.81 18.40 12.38
N SER A 243 10.12 17.59 11.57
CA SER A 243 10.67 16.36 10.99
C SER A 243 10.52 16.31 9.46
N LYS A 244 11.37 15.49 8.84
CA LYS A 244 11.32 15.12 7.42
C LYS A 244 10.83 13.68 7.20
N ASP A 245 10.52 12.97 8.29
CA ASP A 245 10.09 11.57 8.31
C ASP A 245 8.92 11.38 9.27
N PHE A 246 7.85 12.12 9.02
CA PHE A 246 6.64 12.16 9.84
C PHE A 246 5.40 12.22 8.96
N ARG A 247 4.82 11.06 8.63
CA ARG A 247 3.84 10.96 7.53
C ARG A 247 2.77 9.90 7.70
N ASP A 248 1.81 9.97 6.80
CA ASP A 248 0.72 9.02 6.53
C ASP A 248 -0.27 8.88 7.71
N PRO A 249 -0.98 9.96 8.09
CA PRO A 249 -1.89 9.94 9.23
C PRO A 249 -3.19 9.17 8.91
N LYS A 250 -3.37 8.02 9.54
CA LYS A 250 -4.68 7.36 9.67
C LYS A 250 -5.44 7.92 10.84
N VAL A 251 -6.66 8.41 10.59
CA VAL A 251 -7.55 8.95 11.62
C VAL A 251 -8.85 8.16 11.70
N PHE A 252 -9.32 7.92 12.92
CA PHE A 252 -10.63 7.34 13.19
C PHE A 252 -11.24 7.89 14.49
N TRP A 253 -12.56 7.77 14.65
CA TRP A 253 -13.25 8.13 15.88
C TRP A 253 -13.26 6.96 16.87
N TYR A 254 -12.77 7.19 18.08
CA TYR A 254 -12.77 6.21 19.17
C TYR A 254 -13.90 6.52 20.16
N GLU A 255 -15.00 5.77 20.04
CA GLU A 255 -16.27 6.08 20.73
C GLU A 255 -16.15 6.05 22.26
N SER A 256 -15.32 5.17 22.83
CA SER A 256 -15.17 5.02 24.29
C SER A 256 -14.73 6.31 24.99
N ASP A 257 -13.77 7.03 24.41
CA ASP A 257 -13.24 8.29 24.95
C ASP A 257 -13.84 9.53 24.25
N LYS A 258 -14.69 9.33 23.22
CA LYS A 258 -15.27 10.36 22.36
C LYS A 258 -14.22 11.32 21.80
N ARG A 259 -13.19 10.76 21.17
CA ARG A 259 -12.08 11.50 20.56
C ARG A 259 -11.70 10.91 19.21
N TRP A 260 -11.15 11.74 18.35
CA TRP A 260 -10.38 11.30 17.20
C TRP A 260 -9.04 10.76 17.66
N ILE A 261 -8.60 9.66 17.03
CA ILE A 261 -7.27 9.07 17.20
C ILE A 261 -6.56 9.20 15.86
N MET A 262 -5.33 9.70 15.88
CA MET A 262 -4.41 9.67 14.75
C MET A 262 -3.32 8.63 15.02
N VAL A 263 -3.04 7.85 14.00
CA VAL A 263 -1.97 6.86 13.92
C VAL A 263 -1.08 7.29 12.75
N VAL A 264 0.18 7.60 13.02
CA VAL A 264 1.06 8.29 12.06
C VAL A 264 2.49 7.77 12.21
N ALA A 265 3.21 7.64 11.09
CA ALA A 265 4.53 7.03 11.08
C ALA A 265 5.66 8.04 11.36
N LEU A 266 6.55 7.69 12.29
CA LEU A 266 7.89 8.24 12.41
C LEU A 266 8.82 7.37 11.54
N ALA A 267 8.78 7.60 10.23
CA ALA A 267 9.14 6.60 9.23
C ALA A 267 10.59 6.08 9.37
N ALA A 268 11.57 6.98 9.42
CA ALA A 268 12.98 6.64 9.63
C ALA A 268 13.27 6.02 11.01
N LYS A 269 12.42 6.24 12.02
CA LYS A 269 12.56 5.66 13.37
C LYS A 269 11.92 4.27 13.50
N ARG A 270 11.17 3.81 12.48
CA ARG A 270 10.39 2.56 12.51
C ARG A 270 9.48 2.53 13.75
N ARG A 271 8.75 3.62 13.96
CA ARG A 271 7.78 3.80 15.04
C ARG A 271 6.47 4.36 14.52
N ILE A 272 5.38 3.96 15.14
CA ILE A 272 4.06 4.54 14.96
C ILE A 272 3.72 5.36 16.19
N SER A 273 3.38 6.63 16.02
CA SER A 273 2.96 7.52 17.09
C SER A 273 1.44 7.65 17.12
N PHE A 274 0.88 7.67 18.33
CA PHE A 274 -0.54 7.83 18.59
C PHE A 274 -0.80 9.22 19.15
N TYR A 275 -1.74 9.94 18.54
CA TYR A 275 -2.25 11.23 19.02
C TYR A 275 -3.77 11.16 19.19
N SER A 276 -4.33 12.02 20.03
CA SER A 276 -5.79 12.20 20.13
C SER A 276 -6.19 13.65 19.95
N SER A 277 -7.37 13.89 19.37
CA SER A 277 -7.96 15.21 19.22
C SER A 277 -9.44 15.22 19.59
N PRO A 278 -9.97 16.29 20.21
CA PRO A 278 -11.41 16.49 20.34
C PRO A 278 -12.07 17.01 19.05
N ASP A 279 -11.30 17.63 18.14
CA ASP A 279 -11.82 18.54 17.08
C ASP A 279 -11.09 18.43 15.73
N LEU A 280 -10.20 17.44 15.54
CA LEU A 280 -9.29 17.26 14.39
C LEU A 280 -8.21 18.34 14.20
N THR A 281 -8.28 19.48 14.88
CA THR A 281 -7.34 20.61 14.74
C THR A 281 -6.28 20.67 15.84
N GLN A 282 -6.61 20.23 17.06
CA GLN A 282 -5.71 20.20 18.21
C GLN A 282 -5.32 18.76 18.56
N TRP A 283 -4.05 18.40 18.39
CA TRP A 283 -3.55 17.04 18.60
C TRP A 283 -2.63 16.93 19.82
N GLU A 284 -2.93 15.98 20.70
CA GLU A 284 -2.15 15.68 21.90
C GLU A 284 -1.54 14.27 21.78
N HIS A 285 -0.22 14.13 21.96
CA HIS A 285 0.47 12.84 21.94
C HIS A 285 -0.03 11.91 23.05
N ARG A 286 0.03 10.59 22.79
CA ARG A 286 -0.47 9.55 23.70
C ARG A 286 0.55 8.45 23.97
N SER A 287 1.16 7.91 22.93
CA SER A 287 2.19 6.88 23.03
C SER A 287 2.87 6.66 21.69
N ASP A 288 3.93 5.84 21.69
CA ASP A 288 4.53 5.29 20.48
C ASP A 288 4.53 3.75 20.54
N PHE A 289 4.51 3.10 19.38
CA PHE A 289 4.73 1.67 19.20
C PHE A 289 5.92 1.42 18.26
N GLY A 290 6.69 0.37 18.54
CA GLY A 290 7.83 -0.08 17.74
C GLY A 290 9.19 0.48 18.20
N PRO A 291 10.29 0.08 17.55
CA PRO A 291 10.35 -0.88 16.44
C PRO A 291 9.99 -2.33 16.85
N ALA A 292 9.35 -3.07 15.94
CA ALA A 292 8.94 -4.47 16.14
C ALA A 292 8.84 -5.20 14.78
N GLY A 293 8.97 -6.53 14.75
CA GLY A 293 8.83 -7.28 13.48
C GLY A 293 9.90 -6.90 12.44
N ALA A 294 9.47 -6.58 11.22
CA ALA A 294 10.34 -6.16 10.13
C ALA A 294 10.68 -4.66 10.24
N ILE A 295 11.97 -4.34 10.08
CA ILE A 295 12.51 -2.97 10.25
C ILE A 295 13.48 -2.55 9.13
N GLY A 296 13.65 -3.39 8.11
CA GLY A 296 14.61 -3.19 7.01
C GLY A 296 14.31 -1.98 6.10
N GLY A 297 13.10 -1.43 6.15
CA GLY A 297 12.68 -0.21 5.45
C GLY A 297 12.16 0.86 6.41
N ALA A 298 11.88 2.04 5.87
CA ALA A 298 11.12 3.07 6.58
C ALA A 298 9.67 2.57 6.77
N TRP A 299 9.07 2.91 7.91
CA TRP A 299 7.66 2.58 8.16
C TRP A 299 6.74 3.66 7.58
N GLU A 300 5.75 3.25 6.80
CA GLU A 300 4.82 4.14 6.09
C GLU A 300 3.39 3.61 6.23
N CYS A 301 2.40 4.42 5.85
CA CYS A 301 0.99 4.03 5.68
C CYS A 301 0.40 3.14 6.79
N PRO A 302 0.48 3.52 8.08
CA PRO A 302 -0.11 2.72 9.14
C PRO A 302 -1.64 2.74 9.09
N ASP A 303 -2.28 1.62 9.42
CA ASP A 303 -3.73 1.56 9.67
C ASP A 303 -4.02 0.81 10.98
N LEU A 304 -5.03 1.25 11.73
CA LEU A 304 -5.42 0.66 13.00
C LEU A 304 -6.94 0.47 13.05
N PHE A 305 -7.38 -0.77 13.15
CA PHE A 305 -8.80 -1.11 13.19
C PHE A 305 -9.10 -2.35 14.04
N PRO A 306 -10.32 -2.47 14.60
CA PRO A 306 -10.77 -3.68 15.25
C PRO A 306 -11.24 -4.72 14.21
N LEU A 307 -10.93 -5.99 14.48
CA LEU A 307 -11.45 -7.17 13.78
C LEU A 307 -12.07 -8.16 14.77
N ALA A 308 -13.19 -8.76 14.37
CA ALA A 308 -13.77 -9.90 15.05
C ALA A 308 -12.95 -11.18 14.76
N VAL A 309 -12.84 -12.06 15.75
CA VAL A 309 -12.19 -13.37 15.59
C VAL A 309 -13.21 -14.41 15.12
N ALA A 310 -12.99 -14.97 13.94
CA ALA A 310 -13.80 -16.01 13.34
C ALA A 310 -13.91 -17.23 14.28
N GLY A 311 -15.13 -17.75 14.43
CA GLY A 311 -15.44 -18.85 15.36
C GLY A 311 -15.47 -18.46 16.84
N SER A 312 -15.17 -17.22 17.21
CA SER A 312 -15.16 -16.73 18.60
C SER A 312 -16.09 -15.52 18.80
N PRO A 313 -17.42 -15.72 18.92
CA PRO A 313 -18.38 -14.62 19.03
C PRO A 313 -18.06 -13.64 20.17
N GLY A 314 -18.08 -12.35 19.86
CA GLY A 314 -17.77 -11.28 20.82
C GLY A 314 -16.27 -11.04 21.07
N LEU A 315 -15.38 -11.91 20.60
CA LEU A 315 -13.93 -11.69 20.71
C LEU A 315 -13.47 -10.74 19.60
N VAL A 316 -12.99 -9.56 20.00
CA VAL A 316 -12.39 -8.55 19.13
C VAL A 316 -10.91 -8.39 19.47
N ARG A 317 -10.09 -8.13 18.44
CA ARG A 317 -8.71 -7.66 18.55
C ARG A 317 -8.49 -6.48 17.63
N TRP A 318 -7.54 -5.64 17.98
CA TRP A 318 -7.06 -4.58 17.13
C TRP A 318 -5.91 -5.10 16.26
N VAL A 319 -5.92 -4.70 15.00
CA VAL A 319 -4.83 -4.95 14.04
C VAL A 319 -4.22 -3.61 13.69
N LEU A 320 -2.90 -3.53 13.82
CA LEU A 320 -2.08 -2.43 13.34
C LEU A 320 -1.32 -2.92 12.09
N GLU A 321 -1.71 -2.44 10.91
CA GLU A 321 -0.98 -2.62 9.65
C GLU A 321 0.09 -1.51 9.53
N VAL A 322 1.24 -1.83 8.94
CA VAL A 322 2.37 -0.92 8.72
C VAL A 322 3.14 -1.32 7.45
N GLY A 323 3.25 -0.39 6.51
CA GLY A 323 4.03 -0.57 5.30
C GLY A 323 5.53 -0.44 5.56
N LEU A 324 6.34 -1.20 4.82
CA LEU A 324 7.78 -0.94 4.65
C LEU A 324 8.08 -0.53 3.21
N ASP A 325 8.76 0.58 3.01
CA ASP A 325 9.10 1.10 1.67
C ASP A 325 10.13 0.24 0.90
N ARG A 326 10.90 -0.57 1.63
CA ARG A 326 11.93 -1.46 1.11
C ARG A 326 12.16 -2.66 2.03
N ARG A 327 12.78 -3.71 1.49
CA ARG A 327 13.17 -4.95 2.21
C ARG A 327 11.98 -5.67 2.88
N ALA A 328 10.79 -5.60 2.27
CA ALA A 328 9.69 -6.52 2.52
C ALA A 328 10.06 -7.97 2.12
N ILE A 329 9.21 -8.94 2.50
CA ILE A 329 9.51 -10.37 2.35
C ILE A 329 9.83 -10.82 0.91
N SER A 330 9.24 -10.15 -0.08
CA SER A 330 9.45 -10.41 -1.51
C SER A 330 10.36 -9.38 -2.20
N GLY A 331 11.12 -8.62 -1.41
CA GLY A 331 11.96 -7.51 -1.87
C GLY A 331 11.15 -6.23 -2.07
N GLY A 332 11.84 -5.09 -1.95
CA GLY A 332 11.20 -3.79 -2.15
C GLY A 332 10.11 -3.50 -1.12
N SER A 333 9.06 -2.80 -1.55
CA SER A 333 7.98 -2.38 -0.66
C SER A 333 7.00 -3.52 -0.34
N GLY A 334 6.34 -3.47 0.82
CA GLY A 334 5.34 -4.45 1.24
C GLY A 334 4.80 -4.22 2.65
N GLU A 335 3.75 -4.96 3.03
CA GLU A 335 2.91 -4.63 4.19
C GLU A 335 3.00 -5.68 5.33
N GLN A 336 3.26 -5.25 6.56
CA GLN A 336 3.25 -6.12 7.76
C GLN A 336 2.09 -5.76 8.72
N TYR A 337 1.76 -6.67 9.64
CA TYR A 337 0.73 -6.42 10.66
C TYR A 337 1.08 -6.93 12.06
N PHE A 338 0.47 -6.30 13.06
CA PHE A 338 0.52 -6.68 14.47
C PHE A 338 -0.91 -6.88 15.00
N ILE A 339 -1.11 -7.84 15.89
CA ILE A 339 -2.42 -8.10 16.55
C ILE A 339 -2.27 -7.76 18.04
N GLY A 340 -3.28 -7.12 18.64
CA GLY A 340 -3.25 -6.72 20.04
C GLY A 340 -4.55 -6.11 20.55
N GLY A 341 -4.44 -5.36 21.65
CA GLY A 341 -5.46 -4.46 22.16
C GLY A 341 -5.09 -2.99 21.92
N PHE A 342 -6.10 -2.12 21.90
CA PHE A 342 -5.93 -0.67 21.88
C PHE A 342 -6.86 -0.05 22.92
N ASP A 343 -6.32 0.79 23.81
CA ASP A 343 -7.03 1.37 24.96
C ASP A 343 -7.45 2.84 24.76
N GLY A 344 -7.41 3.33 23.52
CA GLY A 344 -7.61 4.75 23.19
C GLY A 344 -6.33 5.58 23.26
N ARG A 345 -5.22 5.03 23.77
CA ARG A 345 -3.95 5.75 23.96
C ARG A 345 -2.74 5.01 23.41
N ARG A 346 -2.70 3.69 23.57
CA ARG A 346 -1.58 2.82 23.19
C ARG A 346 -2.04 1.50 22.58
N PHE A 347 -1.27 1.02 21.62
CA PHE A 347 -1.39 -0.33 21.10
C PHE A 347 -0.54 -1.29 21.94
N LEU A 348 -1.18 -2.37 22.44
CA LEU A 348 -0.56 -3.40 23.25
C LEU A 348 -0.59 -4.72 22.46
N PRO A 349 0.53 -5.19 21.89
CA PRO A 349 0.53 -6.39 21.05
C PRO A 349 0.25 -7.66 21.89
N ASP A 350 -0.52 -8.60 21.34
CA ASP A 350 -0.87 -9.88 21.97
C ASP A 350 0.36 -10.78 22.23
N ARG A 351 1.47 -10.51 21.52
CA ARG A 351 2.77 -11.15 21.73
C ARG A 351 3.83 -10.07 21.89
N PRO A 352 4.82 -10.22 22.80
CA PRO A 352 5.96 -9.31 22.85
C PRO A 352 6.72 -9.35 21.51
N PRO A 353 7.34 -8.24 21.07
CA PRO A 353 8.18 -8.24 19.88
C PRO A 353 9.27 -9.32 19.96
N GLU A 354 9.48 -10.04 18.85
CA GLU A 354 10.61 -10.98 18.76
C GLU A 354 11.94 -10.21 18.94
N PRO A 355 12.90 -10.74 19.72
CA PRO A 355 14.17 -10.07 19.96
C PRO A 355 14.99 -9.88 18.67
N ALA A 356 16.04 -9.07 18.74
CA ALA A 356 17.05 -9.02 17.68
C ALA A 356 17.66 -10.42 17.47
N SER A 357 17.85 -10.82 16.22
CA SER A 357 18.55 -12.05 15.89
C SER A 357 20.00 -11.94 16.39
N PRO A 358 20.49 -12.88 17.22
CA PRO A 358 21.89 -12.88 17.63
C PRO A 358 22.80 -13.14 16.43
N PRO A 359 24.12 -12.86 16.56
CA PRO A 359 25.09 -13.23 15.53
C PRO A 359 25.03 -14.73 15.22
N PRO A 360 25.17 -15.13 13.95
CA PRO A 360 25.17 -16.54 13.58
C PRO A 360 26.39 -17.25 14.21
N LYS A 361 26.28 -18.55 14.49
CA LYS A 361 27.41 -19.31 15.05
C LYS A 361 28.51 -19.45 14.01
N GLY A 362 29.66 -18.83 14.25
CA GLY A 362 30.78 -18.79 13.31
C GLY A 362 32.03 -18.11 13.86
N ARG A 363 32.98 -17.81 12.97
CA ARG A 363 34.19 -17.04 13.27
C ARG A 363 33.86 -15.54 13.16
N LEU A 364 33.86 -14.86 14.30
CA LEU A 364 33.83 -13.40 14.37
C LEU A 364 35.11 -12.84 13.72
N LEU A 365 34.96 -11.89 12.79
CA LEU A 365 36.04 -11.17 12.13
C LEU A 365 36.21 -9.75 12.69
N ALA A 366 35.10 -9.14 13.15
CA ALA A 366 35.05 -7.84 13.80
C ALA A 366 33.75 -7.69 14.61
N ASP A 367 33.85 -7.26 15.87
CA ASP A 367 32.71 -6.74 16.65
C ASP A 367 32.60 -5.21 16.53
N PHE A 368 33.75 -4.51 16.50
CA PHE A 368 33.85 -3.04 16.61
C PHE A 368 33.47 -2.50 18.00
N ASP A 369 33.62 -3.31 19.03
CA ASP A 369 33.15 -3.00 20.39
C ASP A 369 33.94 -1.91 21.12
N ARG A 370 35.24 -1.78 20.81
CA ARG A 370 36.18 -0.90 21.55
C ARG A 370 37.26 -0.25 20.69
N ALA A 371 37.69 -0.93 19.63
CA ALA A 371 38.76 -0.51 18.74
C ALA A 371 38.57 -1.16 17.36
N PHE A 372 39.31 -0.70 16.35
CA PHE A 372 39.42 -1.46 15.11
C PHE A 372 40.14 -2.80 15.38
N PRO A 373 39.68 -3.93 14.82
CA PRO A 373 40.31 -5.22 15.09
C PRO A 373 41.75 -5.27 14.54
N PRO A 374 42.64 -6.09 15.13
CA PRO A 374 44.01 -6.25 14.64
C PRO A 374 44.06 -6.61 13.15
N GLY A 375 44.95 -5.96 12.41
CA GLY A 375 45.09 -6.17 10.96
C GLY A 375 44.06 -5.43 10.11
N TRP A 376 43.20 -4.58 10.67
CA TRP A 376 42.41 -3.64 9.86
C TRP A 376 43.12 -2.30 9.70
N GLU A 377 43.26 -1.85 8.45
CA GLU A 377 43.93 -0.59 8.10
C GLU A 377 42.90 0.50 7.81
N ARG A 378 43.11 1.70 8.38
CA ARG A 378 42.23 2.87 8.17
C ARG A 378 42.89 3.91 7.26
N GLU A 379 42.19 4.27 6.21
CA GLU A 379 42.45 5.44 5.36
C GLU A 379 41.45 6.56 5.68
N GLY A 380 41.86 7.81 5.58
CA GLY A 380 41.00 8.97 5.81
C GLY A 380 40.60 9.18 7.28
N ASN A 381 39.53 9.93 7.51
CA ASN A 381 39.13 10.44 8.83
C ASN A 381 37.67 10.15 9.25
N ALA A 382 36.87 9.55 8.36
CA ALA A 382 35.46 9.23 8.61
C ALA A 382 35.28 8.21 9.76
N PHE A 383 35.87 7.02 9.62
CA PHE A 383 35.58 5.89 10.51
C PHE A 383 36.12 6.03 11.94
N ARG A 384 35.21 5.79 12.91
CA ARG A 384 35.44 5.76 14.37
C ARG A 384 34.60 4.65 15.00
N ILE A 385 34.90 4.31 16.25
CA ILE A 385 34.01 3.50 17.09
C ILE A 385 33.04 4.44 17.81
N ALA A 386 31.74 4.14 17.73
CA ALA A 386 30.67 4.84 18.43
C ALA A 386 30.07 3.94 19.52
N PRO A 387 29.48 4.49 20.59
CA PRO A 387 28.63 3.74 21.51
C PRO A 387 27.47 3.06 20.77
N ALA A 388 27.19 1.79 21.05
CA ALA A 388 26.14 1.04 20.34
C ALA A 388 24.71 1.58 20.58
N ASP A 389 24.49 2.34 21.65
CA ASP A 389 23.22 3.02 21.94
C ASP A 389 23.02 4.32 21.14
N SER A 390 24.00 4.76 20.35
CA SER A 390 23.82 5.82 19.35
C SER A 390 22.99 5.37 18.14
N VAL A 391 22.73 4.06 18.00
CA VAL A 391 21.98 3.44 16.90
C VAL A 391 20.97 2.42 17.43
N THR A 392 20.05 1.97 16.59
CA THR A 392 19.12 0.88 16.94
C THR A 392 19.63 -0.44 16.37
N GLY A 393 19.84 -1.43 17.23
CA GLY A 393 20.16 -2.82 16.83
C GLY A 393 21.64 -3.20 16.85
N GLY A 394 22.53 -2.35 17.36
CA GLY A 394 23.92 -2.73 17.65
C GLY A 394 24.02 -3.80 18.74
N ILE A 395 25.08 -4.62 18.68
CA ILE A 395 25.29 -5.80 19.54
C ILE A 395 26.65 -5.71 20.24
N GLY A 396 26.62 -5.19 21.48
CA GLY A 396 27.80 -4.98 22.31
C GLY A 396 27.87 -3.52 22.79
N PRO A 397 28.97 -3.09 23.44
CA PRO A 397 29.22 -1.69 23.76
C PRO A 397 29.47 -0.76 22.57
N GLY A 398 29.88 -1.24 21.40
CA GLY A 398 30.32 -0.37 20.29
C GLY A 398 29.86 -0.77 18.89
N VAL A 399 29.93 0.17 17.95
CA VAL A 399 29.70 -0.02 16.51
C VAL A 399 30.72 0.78 15.67
N LEU A 400 31.02 0.33 14.45
CA LEU A 400 31.78 1.12 13.49
C LEU A 400 30.89 2.17 12.84
N HIS A 401 31.26 3.45 12.91
CA HIS A 401 30.45 4.57 12.42
C HIS A 401 31.32 5.59 11.67
N SER A 402 30.85 6.10 10.52
CA SER A 402 31.56 7.14 9.76
C SER A 402 31.00 8.57 9.91
N GLY A 403 29.69 8.71 10.07
CA GLY A 403 29.01 10.02 10.16
C GLY A 403 29.30 10.88 11.39
N LEU A 404 30.00 10.37 12.41
CA LEU A 404 30.34 11.14 13.62
C LEU A 404 31.30 12.32 13.37
N ALA A 405 31.94 12.37 12.21
CA ALA A 405 32.76 13.50 11.77
C ALA A 405 31.99 14.49 10.86
N GLY A 406 30.70 14.24 10.62
CA GLY A 406 29.89 14.90 9.60
C GLY A 406 30.14 14.34 8.20
N ASP A 407 29.14 14.42 7.32
CA ASP A 407 29.12 13.82 5.98
C ASP A 407 30.29 14.29 5.08
N GLY A 408 30.94 15.42 5.39
CA GLY A 408 32.16 15.87 4.70
C GLY A 408 33.42 15.03 4.94
N ALA A 409 33.39 14.07 5.86
CA ALA A 409 34.52 13.19 6.17
C ALA A 409 34.50 11.92 5.33
N THR A 410 35.64 11.55 4.72
CA THR A 410 35.76 10.34 3.88
C THR A 410 36.86 9.41 4.39
N GLY A 411 36.83 8.15 3.93
CA GLY A 411 37.84 7.15 4.30
C GLY A 411 37.46 5.73 3.93
N SER A 412 38.30 4.78 4.35
CA SER A 412 37.98 3.36 4.32
C SER A 412 38.62 2.60 5.48
N LEU A 413 38.02 1.49 5.88
CA LEU A 413 38.56 0.52 6.82
C LEU A 413 38.64 -0.84 6.10
N THR A 414 39.85 -1.36 5.92
CA THR A 414 40.12 -2.56 5.11
C THR A 414 40.70 -3.66 5.98
N SER A 415 40.12 -4.87 5.95
CA SER A 415 40.61 -6.00 6.74
C SER A 415 41.89 -6.60 6.15
N ALA A 416 42.69 -7.25 7.00
CA ALA A 416 43.64 -8.27 6.56
C ALA A 416 42.93 -9.36 5.74
N ALA A 417 43.69 -10.07 4.90
CA ALA A 417 43.15 -11.16 4.10
C ALA A 417 42.80 -12.38 4.97
N PHE A 418 41.64 -13.00 4.73
CA PHE A 418 41.14 -14.14 5.49
C PHE A 418 40.56 -15.24 4.58
N PRO A 419 40.65 -16.53 4.97
CA PRO A 419 40.10 -17.62 4.17
C PRO A 419 38.57 -17.70 4.28
N LEU A 420 37.90 -17.94 3.15
CA LEU A 420 36.47 -18.22 3.06
C LEU A 420 36.19 -19.72 3.30
N GLU A 421 36.27 -20.14 4.56
CA GLU A 421 36.11 -21.56 4.95
C GLU A 421 34.63 -21.99 5.20
N LYS A 422 33.73 -21.01 5.32
CA LYS A 422 32.30 -21.19 5.63
C LYS A 422 31.39 -20.76 4.48
N ASP A 423 30.11 -21.07 4.59
CA ASP A 423 29.12 -20.86 3.53
C ASP A 423 28.63 -19.39 3.44
N TYR A 424 28.60 -18.66 4.55
CA TYR A 424 28.04 -17.30 4.64
C TYR A 424 28.97 -16.31 5.35
N LEU A 425 29.13 -15.12 4.76
CA LEU A 425 29.66 -13.95 5.44
C LEU A 425 28.50 -13.03 5.81
N SER A 426 28.29 -12.80 7.11
CA SER A 426 27.20 -11.99 7.64
C SER A 426 27.71 -10.77 8.40
N PHE A 427 26.94 -9.68 8.41
CA PHE A 427 27.22 -8.48 9.19
C PHE A 427 25.94 -7.67 9.39
N LEU A 428 25.91 -6.86 10.44
CA LEU A 428 24.90 -5.83 10.64
C LEU A 428 25.30 -4.56 9.88
N ILE A 429 24.33 -3.87 9.28
CA ILE A 429 24.58 -2.60 8.56
C ILE A 429 23.39 -1.63 8.67
N GLY A 430 23.74 -0.35 8.82
CA GLY A 430 22.87 0.83 8.72
C GLY A 430 23.56 1.96 7.94
N GLY A 431 23.08 3.19 8.08
CA GLY A 431 23.57 4.35 7.31
C GLY A 431 22.95 4.46 5.92
N GLY A 432 23.57 5.20 5.00
CA GLY A 432 23.06 5.57 3.68
C GLY A 432 23.21 4.53 2.57
N ARG A 433 22.38 4.71 1.52
CA ARG A 433 22.12 3.73 0.44
C ARG A 433 23.02 3.83 -0.80
N ASN A 434 23.95 4.78 -0.85
CA ASN A 434 24.73 5.04 -2.06
C ASN A 434 25.86 4.01 -2.25
N SER A 435 25.54 2.81 -2.76
CA SER A 435 26.51 1.71 -2.89
C SER A 435 27.75 1.95 -3.77
N GLU A 436 27.82 3.08 -4.50
CA GLU A 436 29.01 3.51 -5.24
C GLU A 436 30.02 4.25 -4.35
N LYS A 437 29.55 4.93 -3.29
CA LYS A 437 30.38 5.75 -2.38
C LYS A 437 30.40 5.23 -0.93
N LEU A 438 29.27 4.73 -0.46
CA LEU A 438 29.03 4.09 0.84
C LEU A 438 28.97 2.57 0.61
N THR A 439 30.05 1.84 0.86
CA THR A 439 30.10 0.41 0.51
C THR A 439 30.73 -0.47 1.57
N VAL A 440 30.12 -1.63 1.81
CA VAL A 440 30.80 -2.82 2.33
C VAL A 440 31.03 -3.73 1.13
N ALA A 441 32.29 -4.11 0.87
CA ALA A 441 32.70 -4.84 -0.33
C ALA A 441 33.59 -6.05 0.02
N LEU A 442 33.21 -7.24 -0.46
CA LEU A 442 34.05 -8.44 -0.42
C LEU A 442 34.91 -8.48 -1.67
N ILE A 443 36.23 -8.56 -1.48
CA ILE A 443 37.24 -8.58 -2.53
C ILE A 443 37.92 -9.95 -2.52
N VAL A 444 37.96 -10.61 -3.67
CA VAL A 444 38.65 -11.89 -3.90
C VAL A 444 39.47 -11.75 -5.19
N ASP A 445 40.73 -12.18 -5.18
CA ASP A 445 41.69 -11.99 -6.28
C ASP A 445 41.72 -10.55 -6.85
N GLY A 446 41.66 -9.56 -5.96
CA GLY A 446 41.64 -8.13 -6.30
C GLY A 446 40.33 -7.62 -6.91
N LYS A 447 39.29 -8.46 -7.04
CA LYS A 447 38.00 -8.11 -7.63
C LYS A 447 36.89 -8.07 -6.58
N THR A 448 36.06 -7.03 -6.61
CA THR A 448 34.85 -6.95 -5.76
C THR A 448 33.82 -7.98 -6.22
N VAL A 449 33.66 -9.07 -5.47
CA VAL A 449 32.73 -10.18 -5.76
C VAL A 449 31.37 -10.06 -5.07
N ARG A 450 31.28 -9.21 -4.03
CA ARG A 450 30.03 -8.78 -3.38
C ARG A 450 30.18 -7.31 -2.98
N ARG A 451 29.09 -6.55 -3.02
CA ARG A 451 29.02 -5.19 -2.45
C ARG A 451 27.62 -4.88 -1.93
N THR A 452 27.50 -4.01 -0.95
CA THR A 452 26.22 -3.49 -0.43
C THR A 452 26.41 -2.17 0.32
N SER A 453 25.31 -1.54 0.70
CA SER A 453 25.25 -0.25 1.42
C SER A 453 24.12 -0.27 2.46
N GLY A 454 23.90 0.83 3.17
CA GLY A 454 22.89 0.98 4.22
C GLY A 454 21.48 1.36 3.75
N TYR A 455 20.59 1.49 4.74
CA TYR A 455 19.14 1.76 4.65
C TYR A 455 18.69 3.15 4.14
N ASN A 456 19.55 4.18 4.26
CA ASN A 456 19.17 5.50 4.81
C ASN A 456 18.52 5.33 6.19
N GLY A 457 19.30 4.98 7.21
CA GLY A 457 18.81 4.87 8.58
C GLY A 457 19.81 4.25 9.58
N ASP A 458 19.82 4.75 10.81
CA ASP A 458 20.60 4.21 11.94
C ASP A 458 19.92 3.02 12.64
N VAL A 459 19.21 2.21 11.86
CA VAL A 459 18.60 0.96 12.30
C VAL A 459 19.31 -0.17 11.58
N LEU A 460 20.09 -0.93 12.33
CA LEU A 460 20.93 -2.00 11.83
C LEU A 460 20.09 -3.25 11.61
N ASP A 461 20.29 -3.91 10.46
CA ASP A 461 19.71 -5.22 10.17
C ASP A 461 20.76 -6.11 9.49
N TRP A 462 20.56 -7.43 9.61
CA TRP A 462 21.51 -8.42 9.10
C TRP A 462 21.54 -8.44 7.57
N ILE A 463 22.74 -8.56 7.03
CA ILE A 463 23.00 -9.05 5.68
C ILE A 463 23.78 -10.35 5.81
N SER A 464 23.51 -11.30 4.91
CA SER A 464 24.31 -12.51 4.71
C SER A 464 24.58 -12.71 3.24
N TRP A 465 25.85 -12.69 2.85
CA TRP A 465 26.27 -13.09 1.52
C TRP A 465 26.59 -14.57 1.49
N ASP A 466 26.00 -15.28 0.53
CA ASP A 466 26.47 -16.61 0.12
C ASP A 466 27.85 -16.47 -0.51
N VAL A 467 28.85 -17.07 0.14
CA VAL A 467 30.26 -17.09 -0.26
C VAL A 467 30.73 -18.49 -0.65
N ARG A 468 29.84 -19.49 -0.70
CA ARG A 468 30.14 -20.86 -1.18
C ARG A 468 30.82 -20.89 -2.56
N PRO A 469 30.48 -20.02 -3.55
CA PRO A 469 31.18 -19.97 -4.83
C PRO A 469 32.68 -19.63 -4.73
N PHE A 470 33.14 -19.09 -3.59
CA PHE A 470 34.53 -18.69 -3.34
C PHE A 470 35.18 -19.52 -2.22
N ARG A 471 34.60 -20.68 -1.86
CA ARG A 471 35.07 -21.48 -0.73
C ARG A 471 36.54 -21.86 -0.89
N GLY A 472 37.32 -21.67 0.17
CA GLY A 472 38.77 -21.93 0.20
C GLY A 472 39.65 -20.82 -0.38
N GLN A 473 39.07 -19.80 -1.03
CA GLN A 473 39.82 -18.64 -1.52
C GLN A 473 40.09 -17.64 -0.38
N SER A 474 41.09 -16.78 -0.57
CA SER A 474 41.42 -15.70 0.36
C SER A 474 40.64 -14.44 -0.03
N ALA A 475 40.09 -13.74 0.96
CA ALA A 475 39.25 -12.56 0.75
C ALA A 475 39.64 -11.40 1.67
N ILE A 476 39.34 -10.18 1.24
CA ILE A 476 39.46 -8.94 2.00
C ILE A 476 38.07 -8.31 2.11
N LEU A 477 37.72 -7.76 3.27
CA LEU A 477 36.53 -6.95 3.45
C LEU A 477 36.94 -5.48 3.52
N ARG A 478 36.39 -4.64 2.63
CA ARG A 478 36.58 -3.18 2.66
C ARG A 478 35.27 -2.50 3.00
N ILE A 479 35.29 -1.64 4.00
CA ILE A 479 34.20 -0.75 4.38
C ILE A 479 34.66 0.65 3.98
N ALA A 480 33.95 1.34 3.08
CA ALA A 480 34.36 2.65 2.59
C ALA A 480 33.21 3.65 2.64
N ASP A 481 33.59 4.89 2.94
CA ASP A 481 32.73 6.06 2.93
C ASP A 481 33.40 7.16 2.11
N GLN A 482 32.76 7.55 1.02
CA GLN A 482 33.21 8.56 0.08
C GLN A 482 32.09 9.56 -0.25
N ASP A 483 30.99 9.57 0.51
CA ASP A 483 29.80 10.37 0.15
C ASP A 483 29.69 11.69 0.90
N THR A 484 30.29 12.73 0.32
CA THR A 484 30.24 14.10 0.84
C THR A 484 28.90 14.82 0.61
N GLY A 485 27.79 14.09 0.53
CA GLY A 485 26.45 14.61 0.28
C GLY A 485 25.67 14.83 1.57
N GLU A 486 24.86 15.89 1.65
CA GLU A 486 24.19 16.39 2.87
C GLU A 486 23.03 15.51 3.42
N TYR A 487 22.89 14.26 2.97
CA TYR A 487 21.80 13.37 3.37
C TYR A 487 22.27 11.92 3.47
N TRP A 488 22.39 11.43 4.71
CA TRP A 488 22.83 10.06 5.01
C TRP A 488 24.20 9.73 4.40
N GLY A 489 25.13 10.68 4.39
CA GLY A 489 26.52 10.50 3.95
C GLY A 489 27.36 9.68 4.94
N HIS A 490 26.85 8.54 5.41
CA HIS A 490 27.53 7.67 6.37
C HIS A 490 27.15 6.19 6.30
N LEU A 491 27.99 5.32 6.84
CA LEU A 491 27.69 3.93 7.16
C LEU A 491 27.80 3.66 8.66
N VAL A 492 27.01 2.69 9.12
CA VAL A 492 27.21 2.03 10.42
C VAL A 492 27.32 0.53 10.16
N VAL A 493 28.34 -0.13 10.72
CA VAL A 493 28.60 -1.57 10.55
C VAL A 493 28.94 -2.20 11.90
N ASP A 494 28.47 -3.43 12.11
CA ASP A 494 28.64 -4.15 13.37
C ASP A 494 28.71 -5.67 13.12
N ASN A 495 29.36 -6.42 14.01
CA ASN A 495 29.37 -7.89 14.11
C ASN A 495 29.54 -8.63 12.76
N VAL A 496 30.73 -8.55 12.16
CA VAL A 496 31.11 -9.29 10.95
C VAL A 496 31.47 -10.74 11.29
N VAL A 497 30.70 -11.71 10.80
CA VAL A 497 30.81 -13.14 11.15
C VAL A 497 30.82 -14.05 9.91
N LEU A 498 31.81 -14.94 9.83
CA LEU A 498 31.92 -16.00 8.83
C LEU A 498 31.35 -17.32 9.41
N SER A 499 30.29 -17.88 8.82
CA SER A 499 29.43 -18.91 9.44
C SER A 499 28.80 -19.88 8.44
N ASP A 500 28.46 -21.11 8.86
CA ASP A 500 27.81 -22.12 7.98
C ASP A 500 26.30 -21.89 7.83
N THR A 501 25.72 -21.01 8.65
CA THR A 501 24.30 -20.61 8.60
C THR A 501 24.20 -19.10 8.41
N PRO A 502 23.32 -18.58 7.54
CA PRO A 502 23.14 -17.14 7.42
C PRO A 502 22.59 -16.55 8.73
N ALA A 503 22.89 -15.28 8.98
CA ALA A 503 22.18 -14.50 9.97
C ALA A 503 20.71 -14.31 9.53
N ARG A 504 19.80 -14.13 10.50
CA ARG A 504 18.36 -14.00 10.21
C ARG A 504 17.95 -12.51 10.21
N PRO A 505 17.74 -11.88 9.05
CA PRO A 505 17.27 -10.49 8.98
C PRO A 505 15.87 -10.30 9.56
N SER A 506 15.57 -9.05 9.94
CA SER A 506 14.33 -8.66 10.61
C SER A 506 13.06 -8.98 9.85
N VAL A 507 13.15 -9.06 8.52
CA VAL A 507 12.05 -9.40 7.59
C VAL A 507 11.35 -10.73 7.99
N HIS A 508 12.08 -11.67 8.57
CA HIS A 508 11.54 -12.95 9.04
C HIS A 508 10.84 -12.89 10.41
N ARG A 509 10.77 -11.72 11.06
CA ARG A 509 9.99 -11.47 12.28
C ARG A 509 8.68 -10.73 11.97
N GLY A 510 8.57 -10.13 10.78
CA GLY A 510 7.33 -9.52 10.30
C GLY A 510 6.27 -10.58 10.02
N ARG A 511 5.01 -10.26 10.34
CA ARG A 511 3.84 -11.00 9.85
C ARG A 511 3.31 -10.24 8.65
N TRP A 512 3.26 -10.86 7.48
CA TRP A 512 2.98 -10.17 6.23
C TRP A 512 1.49 -10.22 5.92
N VAL A 513 0.91 -9.07 5.54
CA VAL A 513 -0.47 -9.00 5.03
C VAL A 513 -0.53 -9.73 3.68
N ASP A 514 0.49 -9.51 2.84
CA ASP A 514 0.65 -10.16 1.55
C ASP A 514 2.12 -10.59 1.38
N TYR A 515 2.33 -11.76 0.78
CA TYR A 515 3.65 -12.33 0.52
C TYR A 515 4.11 -12.12 -0.93
N GLY A 516 3.28 -11.53 -1.78
CA GLY A 516 3.67 -11.06 -3.10
C GLY A 516 4.46 -9.75 -3.07
N PRO A 517 5.12 -9.36 -4.18
CA PRO A 517 5.91 -8.14 -4.22
C PRO A 517 5.07 -6.89 -4.53
N ASP A 518 3.82 -7.01 -4.97
CA ASP A 518 3.01 -5.89 -5.45
C ASP A 518 1.77 -5.63 -4.58
N PHE A 519 1.98 -5.48 -3.27
CA PHE A 519 0.94 -5.10 -2.31
C PHE A 519 1.54 -4.13 -1.31
N TYR A 520 1.20 -2.85 -1.40
CA TYR A 520 1.81 -1.81 -0.56
C TYR A 520 0.86 -0.66 -0.22
N ALA A 521 1.17 0.08 0.85
CA ALA A 521 0.39 1.20 1.34
C ALA A 521 -1.07 0.81 1.56
N ALA A 522 -1.29 -0.32 2.23
CA ALA A 522 -2.63 -0.83 2.46
C ALA A 522 -3.43 0.11 3.38
N THR A 523 -4.69 0.34 3.06
CA THR A 523 -5.57 1.09 3.96
C THR A 523 -7.02 0.67 3.85
N SER A 524 -7.72 0.75 4.98
CA SER A 524 -9.10 0.31 5.13
C SER A 524 -10.12 1.44 5.12
N TRP A 525 -11.32 1.15 4.60
CA TRP A 525 -12.40 2.12 4.53
C TRP A 525 -12.84 2.62 5.93
N SER A 526 -12.97 3.93 6.05
CA SER A 526 -13.74 4.58 7.12
C SER A 526 -15.21 4.68 6.71
N GLY A 527 -16.11 4.99 7.66
CA GLY A 527 -17.53 5.25 7.38
C GLY A 527 -18.39 4.05 7.00
N ILE A 528 -17.84 2.82 6.86
CA ILE A 528 -18.62 1.61 6.55
C ILE A 528 -19.79 1.45 7.56
N PRO A 529 -21.05 1.35 7.09
CA PRO A 529 -22.20 1.31 7.97
C PRO A 529 -22.27 -0.03 8.72
N ALA A 530 -22.78 -0.01 9.95
CA ALA A 530 -22.92 -1.21 10.78
C ALA A 530 -23.83 -2.31 10.17
N THR A 531 -24.62 -1.97 9.14
CA THR A 531 -25.43 -2.92 8.36
C THR A 531 -24.61 -3.72 7.34
N ASP A 532 -23.47 -3.19 6.90
CA ASP A 532 -22.47 -3.92 6.12
C ASP A 532 -21.50 -4.63 7.08
N GLY A 533 -20.88 -3.86 7.98
CA GLY A 533 -20.03 -4.37 9.06
C GLY A 533 -18.69 -4.99 8.63
N ARG A 534 -18.37 -5.06 7.33
CA ARG A 534 -17.07 -5.56 6.85
C ARG A 534 -15.95 -4.57 7.16
N ARG A 535 -14.76 -5.10 7.47
CA ARG A 535 -13.51 -4.33 7.35
C ARG A 535 -13.00 -4.51 5.93
N LEU A 536 -13.18 -3.49 5.10
CA LEU A 536 -12.73 -3.48 3.70
C LEU A 536 -11.37 -2.80 3.61
N SER A 537 -10.44 -3.34 2.83
CA SER A 537 -9.08 -2.80 2.61
C SER A 537 -8.70 -2.85 1.12
N ILE A 538 -7.81 -1.94 0.71
CA ILE A 538 -7.25 -1.83 -0.65
C ILE A 538 -5.79 -1.37 -0.54
N ALA A 539 -4.95 -1.79 -1.47
CA ALA A 539 -3.53 -1.46 -1.51
C ALA A 539 -3.09 -1.02 -2.91
N TRP A 540 -1.98 -0.30 -3.00
CA TRP A 540 -1.28 -0.06 -4.25
C TRP A 540 -0.66 -1.37 -4.76
N MET A 541 -1.06 -1.77 -5.97
CA MET A 541 -0.59 -2.98 -6.64
C MET A 541 0.65 -2.68 -7.48
N ASN A 542 1.76 -2.39 -6.81
CA ASN A 542 3.06 -2.14 -7.42
C ASN A 542 4.17 -2.24 -6.35
N ASN A 543 5.43 -2.03 -6.74
CA ASN A 543 6.57 -2.01 -5.82
C ASN A 543 7.53 -0.85 -6.08
N TRP A 544 8.03 -0.18 -5.04
CA TRP A 544 8.99 0.92 -5.18
C TRP A 544 10.32 0.55 -5.87
N LEU A 545 10.72 -0.73 -5.93
CA LEU A 545 11.93 -1.17 -6.65
C LEU A 545 11.87 -0.88 -8.16
N TYR A 546 10.72 -1.13 -8.77
CA TYR A 546 10.54 -1.14 -10.23
C TYR A 546 9.30 -0.37 -10.70
N GLY A 547 8.51 0.20 -9.79
CA GLY A 547 7.20 0.77 -10.09
C GLY A 547 7.23 1.93 -11.09
N ARG A 548 8.33 2.70 -11.14
CA ARG A 548 8.62 3.73 -12.17
C ARG A 548 8.96 3.17 -13.55
N LYS A 549 9.40 1.91 -13.63
CA LYS A 549 9.91 1.24 -14.84
C LYS A 549 8.92 0.30 -15.52
N ILE A 550 7.75 0.07 -14.91
CA ILE A 550 6.77 -0.87 -15.48
C ILE A 550 6.34 -0.42 -16.89
N PRO A 551 6.13 -1.36 -17.84
CA PRO A 551 5.92 -1.05 -19.25
C PRO A 551 4.48 -0.63 -19.57
N THR A 552 3.92 0.31 -18.81
CA THR A 552 2.55 0.82 -18.96
C THR A 552 2.52 2.25 -19.52
N SER A 553 1.49 2.55 -20.31
CA SER A 553 1.21 3.86 -20.90
C SER A 553 -0.27 3.92 -21.31
N PRO A 554 -0.97 5.06 -21.23
CA PRO A 554 -0.53 6.37 -20.74
C PRO A 554 -0.53 6.49 -19.20
N TRP A 555 -0.74 5.39 -18.48
CA TRP A 555 -0.93 5.30 -17.03
C TRP A 555 0.21 4.53 -16.35
N ARG A 556 0.35 4.67 -15.02
CA ARG A 556 1.28 3.89 -14.21
C ARG A 556 0.77 3.71 -12.78
N GLY A 557 0.82 2.47 -12.28
CA GLY A 557 0.27 2.07 -10.97
C GLY A 557 -1.20 1.66 -11.03
N ALA A 558 -1.56 0.64 -10.25
CA ALA A 558 -2.90 0.09 -10.13
C ALA A 558 -3.23 -0.12 -8.64
N MET A 559 -4.50 -0.32 -8.30
CA MET A 559 -4.89 -0.83 -6.99
C MET A 559 -5.12 -2.35 -7.04
N THR A 560 -5.06 -3.03 -5.90
CA THR A 560 -5.49 -4.43 -5.78
C THR A 560 -7.01 -4.55 -5.95
N VAL A 561 -7.53 -5.77 -6.08
CA VAL A 561 -8.94 -5.98 -5.74
C VAL A 561 -9.18 -5.57 -4.28
N PRO A 562 -10.34 -4.97 -3.94
CA PRO A 562 -10.68 -4.72 -2.55
C PRO A 562 -10.87 -6.04 -1.78
N ARG A 563 -10.45 -6.05 -0.51
CA ARG A 563 -10.41 -7.24 0.34
C ARG A 563 -11.25 -7.05 1.60
N VAL A 564 -11.97 -8.08 2.00
CA VAL A 564 -12.55 -8.21 3.34
C VAL A 564 -11.48 -8.78 4.27
N LEU A 565 -11.19 -8.08 5.37
CA LEU A 565 -10.25 -8.52 6.41
C LEU A 565 -10.98 -9.21 7.57
N GLY A 566 -10.36 -10.24 8.13
CA GLY A 566 -10.82 -10.93 9.34
C GLY A 566 -9.67 -11.55 10.13
N LEU A 567 -9.96 -12.05 11.34
CA LEU A 567 -8.99 -12.82 12.13
C LEU A 567 -9.44 -14.26 12.28
N ARG A 568 -8.52 -15.21 12.14
CA ARG A 568 -8.75 -16.65 12.42
C ARG A 568 -7.64 -17.20 13.31
N ALA A 569 -8.00 -18.09 14.24
CA ALA A 569 -7.03 -18.85 15.02
C ALA A 569 -6.42 -19.98 14.19
N GLY A 570 -5.11 -20.18 14.28
CA GLY A 570 -4.42 -21.39 13.86
C GLY A 570 -4.59 -22.53 14.86
N GLU A 571 -4.07 -23.72 14.52
CA GLU A 571 -4.11 -24.90 15.40
C GLU A 571 -3.30 -24.70 16.70
N ASP A 572 -2.29 -23.83 16.68
CA ASP A 572 -1.51 -23.39 17.85
C ASP A 572 -2.22 -22.31 18.69
N GLY A 573 -3.45 -21.94 18.33
CA GLY A 573 -4.21 -20.85 18.94
C GLY A 573 -3.73 -19.45 18.54
N ALA A 574 -2.73 -19.31 17.65
CA ALA A 574 -2.30 -18.00 17.17
C ALA A 574 -3.38 -17.34 16.32
N LEU A 575 -3.70 -16.08 16.63
CA LEU A 575 -4.50 -15.27 15.70
C LEU A 575 -3.65 -14.87 14.49
N HIS A 576 -4.29 -14.91 13.33
CA HIS A 576 -3.76 -14.52 12.04
C HIS A 576 -4.77 -13.70 11.25
N LEU A 577 -4.29 -12.73 10.48
CA LEU A 577 -5.07 -12.07 9.46
C LEU A 577 -5.49 -13.10 8.40
N VAL A 578 -6.75 -13.03 7.98
CA VAL A 578 -7.31 -13.72 6.82
C VAL A 578 -7.97 -12.71 5.92
N GLN A 579 -7.94 -12.96 4.62
CA GLN A 579 -8.44 -12.05 3.59
C GLN A 579 -9.40 -12.79 2.66
N ALA A 580 -10.41 -12.09 2.15
CA ALA A 580 -11.22 -12.58 1.05
C ALA A 580 -11.38 -11.46 0.01
N PRO A 581 -11.40 -11.77 -1.30
CA PRO A 581 -11.87 -10.80 -2.30
C PRO A 581 -13.32 -10.38 -1.95
N ILE A 582 -13.68 -9.13 -2.27
CA ILE A 582 -15.06 -8.68 -2.12
C ILE A 582 -16.04 -9.53 -2.96
N GLN A 583 -17.22 -9.81 -2.41
CA GLN A 583 -18.24 -10.64 -3.06
C GLN A 583 -18.81 -9.98 -4.34
N GLU A 584 -18.73 -8.66 -4.43
CA GLU A 584 -19.24 -7.84 -5.52
C GLU A 584 -18.56 -8.17 -6.86
N LEU A 585 -17.30 -8.64 -6.83
CA LEU A 585 -16.59 -9.15 -8.03
C LEU A 585 -17.28 -10.34 -8.69
N GLN A 586 -18.11 -11.10 -7.96
CA GLN A 586 -18.93 -12.16 -8.54
C GLN A 586 -19.93 -11.61 -9.58
N GLY A 587 -20.28 -10.32 -9.49
CA GLY A 587 -21.06 -9.59 -10.48
C GLY A 587 -20.36 -9.44 -11.84
N LEU A 588 -19.05 -9.68 -11.94
CA LEU A 588 -18.29 -9.70 -13.20
C LEU A 588 -18.26 -11.08 -13.87
N ARG A 589 -18.62 -12.16 -13.15
CA ARG A 589 -18.59 -13.53 -13.68
C ARG A 589 -19.44 -13.66 -14.95
N GLY A 590 -18.81 -14.17 -16.00
CA GLY A 590 -19.40 -14.47 -17.30
C GLY A 590 -19.40 -15.97 -17.59
N GLU A 591 -18.83 -16.37 -18.72
CA GLU A 591 -18.67 -17.78 -19.11
C GLU A 591 -17.94 -18.57 -18.03
N ALA A 592 -18.54 -19.68 -17.60
CA ALA A 592 -18.06 -20.53 -16.52
C ALA A 592 -17.57 -21.88 -17.04
N PHE A 593 -16.52 -22.40 -16.43
CA PHE A 593 -16.02 -23.76 -16.59
C PHE A 593 -15.90 -24.44 -15.23
N GLU A 594 -16.32 -25.70 -15.13
CA GLU A 594 -16.13 -26.51 -13.94
C GLU A 594 -15.66 -27.91 -14.34
N THR A 595 -14.72 -28.47 -13.57
CA THR A 595 -14.32 -29.88 -13.67
C THR A 595 -14.34 -30.55 -12.31
N GLY A 596 -14.82 -31.79 -12.30
CA GLY A 596 -14.65 -32.72 -11.19
C GLY A 596 -13.20 -33.21 -11.04
N PRO A 597 -12.98 -34.25 -10.22
CA PRO A 597 -11.65 -34.72 -9.87
C PRO A 597 -10.79 -35.11 -11.07
N LEU A 598 -9.52 -34.69 -11.04
CA LEU A 598 -8.56 -34.91 -12.11
C LEU A 598 -7.17 -35.22 -11.51
N THR A 599 -6.58 -36.33 -11.94
CA THR A 599 -5.16 -36.61 -11.70
C THR A 599 -4.31 -35.95 -12.80
N VAL A 600 -3.23 -35.32 -12.37
CA VAL A 600 -2.19 -34.73 -13.23
C VAL A 600 -0.90 -35.46 -12.90
N SER A 601 -0.49 -36.35 -13.79
CA SER A 601 0.84 -36.99 -13.75
C SER A 601 1.93 -35.93 -14.01
N GLU A 602 3.18 -36.31 -13.79
CA GLU A 602 4.32 -35.39 -13.94
C GLU A 602 4.36 -34.72 -15.33
N GLY A 603 4.51 -33.38 -15.32
CA GLY A 603 4.41 -32.54 -16.51
C GLY A 603 3.26 -31.52 -16.40
N GLU A 604 2.70 -31.16 -17.56
CA GLU A 604 1.67 -30.13 -17.68
C GLU A 604 0.45 -30.62 -18.45
N LYS A 605 -0.72 -30.14 -18.05
CA LYS A 605 -2.01 -30.47 -18.66
C LYS A 605 -2.79 -29.19 -18.95
N ILE A 606 -2.72 -28.75 -20.21
CA ILE A 606 -3.45 -27.58 -20.71
C ILE A 606 -4.97 -27.83 -20.59
N LEU A 607 -5.65 -26.93 -19.90
CA LEU A 607 -7.10 -26.92 -19.71
C LEU A 607 -7.77 -26.17 -20.86
N LYS A 608 -7.78 -26.77 -22.06
CA LYS A 608 -8.26 -26.14 -23.31
C LYS A 608 -9.58 -25.34 -23.23
N PRO A 609 -10.60 -25.69 -22.41
CA PRO A 609 -11.81 -24.88 -22.25
C PRO A 609 -11.58 -23.53 -21.57
N ILE A 610 -10.56 -23.42 -20.72
CA ILE A 610 -10.22 -22.19 -19.99
C ILE A 610 -9.16 -21.43 -20.79
N ARG A 611 -9.54 -20.26 -21.33
CA ARG A 611 -8.60 -19.32 -21.92
C ARG A 611 -8.98 -17.87 -21.62
N GLY A 612 -8.00 -17.02 -21.38
CA GLY A 612 -8.16 -15.58 -21.24
C GLY A 612 -7.13 -14.92 -20.33
N ASN A 613 -7.17 -13.59 -20.28
CA ASN A 613 -6.37 -12.71 -19.41
C ASN A 613 -7.28 -11.88 -18.47
N ARG A 614 -8.50 -12.37 -18.22
CA ARG A 614 -9.51 -11.85 -17.29
C ARG A 614 -10.24 -13.03 -16.67
N LEU A 615 -9.65 -13.65 -15.66
CA LEU A 615 -10.12 -14.91 -15.09
C LEU A 615 -10.22 -14.83 -13.57
N GLU A 616 -11.25 -15.48 -13.03
CA GLU A 616 -11.29 -15.93 -11.65
C GLU A 616 -11.21 -17.46 -11.65
N LEU A 617 -10.38 -18.06 -10.78
CA LEU A 617 -10.23 -19.52 -10.68
C LEU A 617 -10.26 -19.98 -9.22
N GLU A 618 -11.08 -20.98 -8.89
CA GLU A 618 -11.14 -21.63 -7.59
C GLU A 618 -10.68 -23.09 -7.75
N ALA A 619 -9.47 -23.43 -7.31
CA ALA A 619 -8.88 -24.78 -7.42
C ALA A 619 -8.71 -25.43 -6.05
N THR A 620 -9.13 -26.69 -5.90
CA THR A 620 -8.91 -27.48 -4.67
C THR A 620 -8.13 -28.76 -4.96
N PHE A 621 -6.95 -28.88 -4.36
CA PHE A 621 -6.10 -30.06 -4.44
C PHE A 621 -6.19 -30.89 -3.16
N GLN A 622 -6.14 -32.21 -3.29
CA GLN A 622 -6.02 -33.15 -2.19
C GLN A 622 -4.59 -33.68 -2.16
N LEU A 623 -3.89 -33.49 -1.04
CA LEU A 623 -2.59 -34.10 -0.82
C LEU A 623 -2.79 -35.61 -0.56
N PRO A 624 -2.07 -36.50 -1.30
CA PRO A 624 -2.11 -37.92 -1.03
C PRO A 624 -1.29 -38.25 0.23
N PRO A 625 -1.73 -39.20 1.08
CA PRO A 625 -1.11 -39.44 2.40
C PRO A 625 0.28 -40.08 2.36
N HIS A 626 0.74 -40.60 1.22
CA HIS A 626 1.96 -41.42 1.11
C HIS A 626 2.87 -41.11 -0.08
N ALA A 627 2.46 -40.22 -0.99
CA ALA A 627 3.17 -39.95 -2.25
C ALA A 627 2.90 -38.52 -2.73
N THR A 628 3.22 -37.53 -1.89
CA THR A 628 3.02 -36.11 -2.22
C THR A 628 3.97 -35.68 -3.35
N PRO A 629 3.47 -35.06 -4.45
CA PRO A 629 4.34 -34.47 -5.46
C PRO A 629 5.13 -33.31 -4.83
N GLU A 630 6.37 -33.10 -5.26
CA GLU A 630 7.21 -32.00 -4.75
C GLU A 630 6.53 -30.64 -4.95
N LYS A 631 5.94 -30.45 -6.13
CA LYS A 631 5.21 -29.22 -6.52
C LYS A 631 4.01 -29.51 -7.40
N PHE A 632 2.95 -28.75 -7.21
CA PHE A 632 1.76 -28.78 -8.06
C PHE A 632 1.02 -27.43 -8.04
N GLY A 633 0.15 -27.22 -9.03
CA GLY A 633 -0.68 -26.02 -9.08
C GLY A 633 -1.21 -25.72 -10.48
N LEU A 634 -1.31 -24.43 -10.80
CA LEU A 634 -1.76 -23.91 -12.08
C LEU A 634 -0.67 -23.07 -12.76
N ILE A 635 -0.72 -23.01 -14.09
CA ILE A 635 -0.02 -22.02 -14.90
C ILE A 635 -1.10 -21.18 -15.58
N VAL A 636 -1.03 -19.86 -15.43
CA VAL A 636 -1.87 -18.90 -16.14
C VAL A 636 -0.99 -18.09 -17.10
N HIS A 637 -1.59 -17.43 -18.08
CA HIS A 637 -0.84 -16.84 -19.22
C HIS A 637 0.01 -17.87 -19.97
N GLN A 638 -0.42 -19.13 -20.00
CA GLN A 638 0.39 -20.22 -20.54
C GLN A 638 0.43 -20.16 -22.07
N ALA A 639 1.63 -20.17 -22.63
CA ALA A 639 1.91 -20.35 -24.06
C ALA A 639 3.33 -20.89 -24.22
N ASP A 640 3.47 -22.05 -24.87
CA ASP A 640 4.74 -22.78 -24.99
C ASP A 640 5.48 -22.87 -23.64
N ASN A 641 6.66 -22.25 -23.53
CA ASN A 641 7.49 -22.21 -22.31
C ASN A 641 7.27 -20.96 -21.44
N GLN A 642 6.26 -20.13 -21.74
CA GLN A 642 5.90 -18.92 -20.98
C GLN A 642 4.67 -19.15 -20.09
N GLY A 643 4.61 -18.39 -19.00
CA GLY A 643 3.45 -18.32 -18.11
C GLY A 643 3.80 -17.82 -16.71
N THR A 644 2.78 -17.51 -15.94
CA THR A 644 2.87 -17.29 -14.49
C THR A 644 2.54 -18.61 -13.79
N VAL A 645 3.45 -19.16 -13.00
CA VAL A 645 3.28 -20.45 -12.31
C VAL A 645 2.88 -20.21 -10.87
N ILE A 646 1.71 -20.71 -10.46
CA ILE A 646 1.15 -20.57 -9.12
C ILE A 646 0.96 -21.96 -8.52
N GLY A 647 1.51 -22.24 -7.35
CA GLY A 647 1.41 -23.57 -6.79
C GLY A 647 1.82 -23.70 -5.33
N TYR A 648 1.97 -24.95 -4.92
CA TYR A 648 2.38 -25.34 -3.57
C TYR A 648 3.65 -26.18 -3.63
N ASP A 649 4.62 -25.90 -2.76
CA ASP A 649 5.83 -26.70 -2.53
C ASP A 649 5.62 -27.52 -1.25
N THR A 650 5.51 -28.84 -1.41
CA THR A 650 5.18 -29.76 -0.31
C THR A 650 6.34 -29.98 0.65
N HIS A 651 7.58 -29.72 0.23
CA HIS A 651 8.76 -29.85 1.09
C HIS A 651 8.94 -28.62 2.00
N GLN A 652 8.60 -27.43 1.50
CA GLN A 652 8.68 -26.20 2.29
C GLN A 652 7.39 -25.90 3.06
N GLY A 653 6.25 -26.46 2.63
CA GLY A 653 4.93 -26.11 3.19
C GLY A 653 4.45 -24.73 2.73
N GLU A 654 4.88 -24.30 1.53
CA GLU A 654 4.73 -22.93 1.04
C GLU A 654 3.86 -22.87 -0.21
N ILE A 655 2.98 -21.87 -0.27
CA ILE A 655 2.40 -21.40 -1.53
C ILE A 655 3.43 -20.52 -2.24
N PHE A 656 3.50 -20.57 -3.57
CA PHE A 656 4.41 -19.76 -4.37
C PHE A 656 3.75 -19.20 -5.63
N LEU A 657 4.30 -18.08 -6.10
CA LEU A 657 4.04 -17.49 -7.40
C LEU A 657 5.39 -17.24 -8.07
N ASP A 658 5.57 -17.79 -9.27
CA ASP A 658 6.75 -17.63 -10.12
C ASP A 658 6.35 -16.82 -11.34
N ARG A 659 6.93 -15.63 -11.51
CA ARG A 659 6.68 -14.76 -12.67
C ARG A 659 7.86 -14.70 -13.65
N ARG A 660 8.86 -15.57 -13.47
CA ARG A 660 9.98 -15.72 -14.42
C ARG A 660 9.44 -16.35 -15.71
N GLY A 661 9.58 -15.67 -16.83
CA GLY A 661 8.96 -16.06 -18.10
C GLY A 661 7.46 -15.74 -18.20
N ALA A 662 6.93 -14.83 -17.38
CA ALA A 662 5.55 -14.35 -17.45
C ALA A 662 5.37 -13.17 -18.45
N GLY A 663 6.08 -13.23 -19.58
CA GLY A 663 6.17 -12.15 -20.57
C GLY A 663 7.32 -11.17 -20.29
N LYS A 664 7.05 -9.87 -20.44
CA LYS A 664 8.07 -8.82 -20.33
C LYS A 664 8.56 -8.65 -18.88
N GLU A 665 9.85 -8.87 -18.67
CA GLU A 665 10.50 -8.86 -17.34
C GLU A 665 11.86 -8.14 -17.32
N ASP A 666 12.32 -7.63 -18.48
CA ASP A 666 13.65 -7.07 -18.71
C ASP A 666 13.86 -5.63 -18.18
N PHE A 667 12.78 -4.95 -17.76
CA PHE A 667 12.82 -3.55 -17.31
C PHE A 667 13.41 -3.35 -15.89
N ASP A 668 13.48 -4.40 -15.07
CA ASP A 668 14.21 -4.38 -13.80
C ASP A 668 14.73 -5.77 -13.41
N PRO A 669 16.01 -5.92 -13.01
CA PRO A 669 16.59 -7.23 -12.68
C PRO A 669 15.98 -7.89 -11.43
N ASN A 670 15.21 -7.16 -10.60
CA ASN A 670 14.51 -7.73 -9.45
C ASN A 670 13.08 -8.19 -9.80
N PHE A 671 12.57 -7.85 -10.99
CA PHE A 671 11.23 -8.27 -11.42
C PHE A 671 11.10 -9.78 -11.67
N PRO A 672 11.99 -10.46 -12.43
CA PRO A 672 11.89 -11.90 -12.68
C PRO A 672 12.21 -12.72 -11.42
N ALA A 673 11.19 -13.01 -10.62
CA ALA A 673 11.32 -13.63 -9.30
C ALA A 673 10.29 -14.73 -9.04
N ARG A 674 10.64 -15.64 -8.12
CA ARG A 674 9.69 -16.55 -7.44
C ARG A 674 9.49 -16.10 -6.00
N VAL A 675 8.27 -15.70 -5.69
CA VAL A 675 7.83 -15.27 -4.36
C VAL A 675 7.05 -16.39 -3.67
N ARG A 676 6.97 -16.36 -2.34
CA ARG A 676 6.41 -17.45 -1.55
C ARG A 676 5.90 -16.99 -0.19
N GLY A 677 4.95 -17.74 0.37
CA GLY A 677 4.50 -17.58 1.74
C GLY A 677 4.18 -18.94 2.38
N PRO A 678 4.27 -19.07 3.71
CA PRO A 678 3.89 -20.29 4.41
C PRO A 678 2.38 -20.53 4.24
N LEU A 679 1.98 -21.74 3.85
CA LEU A 679 0.57 -22.12 3.77
C LEU A 679 0.38 -23.47 4.48
N PRO A 680 0.05 -23.44 5.80
CA PRO A 680 -0.22 -24.64 6.57
C PRO A 680 -1.38 -25.44 5.97
N ILE A 681 -1.20 -26.76 5.90
CA ILE A 681 -2.21 -27.70 5.40
C ILE A 681 -3.25 -27.92 6.50
N SER A 682 -4.49 -27.55 6.24
CA SER A 682 -5.66 -27.99 7.01
C SER A 682 -6.36 -29.12 6.26
N ASP A 683 -6.78 -30.19 6.97
CA ASP A 683 -7.58 -31.30 6.44
C ASP A 683 -6.99 -32.03 5.21
N GLY A 684 -5.68 -31.97 5.01
CA GLY A 684 -4.98 -32.57 3.87
C GLY A 684 -5.24 -31.89 2.52
N ARG A 685 -5.79 -30.67 2.52
CA ARG A 685 -6.19 -29.93 1.31
C ARG A 685 -5.42 -28.64 1.15
N ILE A 686 -5.30 -28.21 -0.10
CA ILE A 686 -4.85 -26.87 -0.50
C ILE A 686 -5.94 -26.27 -1.40
N THR A 687 -6.48 -25.11 -1.03
CA THR A 687 -7.35 -24.30 -1.90
C THR A 687 -6.56 -23.09 -2.42
N LEU A 688 -6.70 -22.81 -3.71
CA LEU A 688 -6.12 -21.65 -4.38
C LEU A 688 -7.26 -20.91 -5.09
N HIS A 689 -7.53 -19.67 -4.67
CA HIS A 689 -8.48 -18.77 -5.33
C HIS A 689 -7.68 -17.66 -6.01
N LEU A 690 -7.71 -17.61 -7.34
CA LEU A 690 -6.91 -16.72 -8.17
C LEU A 690 -7.77 -15.69 -8.88
N PHE A 691 -7.28 -14.45 -8.96
CA PHE A 691 -7.75 -13.43 -9.89
C PHE A 691 -6.60 -13.11 -10.85
N VAL A 692 -6.91 -13.12 -12.14
CA VAL A 692 -5.96 -12.92 -13.23
C VAL A 692 -6.50 -11.82 -14.13
N ASP A 693 -5.77 -10.71 -14.23
CA ASP A 693 -6.07 -9.58 -15.12
C ASP A 693 -4.92 -9.37 -16.11
N ARG A 694 -5.06 -8.44 -17.06
CA ARG A 694 -4.09 -8.21 -18.16
C ARG A 694 -2.64 -8.00 -17.71
N SER A 695 -2.42 -7.65 -16.44
CA SER A 695 -1.08 -7.45 -15.88
C SER A 695 -0.97 -7.72 -14.38
N SER A 696 -1.85 -8.54 -13.81
CA SER A 696 -1.78 -8.94 -12.41
C SER A 696 -2.28 -10.36 -12.16
N VAL A 697 -1.73 -10.98 -11.12
CA VAL A 697 -2.24 -12.22 -10.52
C VAL A 697 -2.29 -12.02 -9.00
N GLU A 698 -3.49 -12.14 -8.42
CA GLU A 698 -3.72 -12.20 -6.98
C GLU A 698 -4.13 -13.62 -6.59
N VAL A 699 -3.53 -14.17 -5.53
CA VAL A 699 -3.70 -15.57 -5.11
C VAL A 699 -4.02 -15.66 -3.63
N PHE A 700 -5.20 -16.17 -3.29
CA PHE A 700 -5.67 -16.39 -1.92
C PHE A 700 -5.59 -17.90 -1.59
N GLY A 701 -4.65 -18.29 -0.74
CA GLY A 701 -4.43 -19.67 -0.31
C GLY A 701 -5.18 -20.04 0.98
N ASN A 702 -5.83 -21.22 1.03
CA ASN A 702 -6.61 -21.75 2.16
C ASN A 702 -7.55 -20.71 2.79
N ASP A 703 -8.46 -20.19 1.97
CA ASP A 703 -9.42 -19.13 2.30
C ASP A 703 -8.72 -17.84 2.77
N GLY A 704 -7.73 -17.44 1.96
CA GLY A 704 -6.87 -16.26 2.17
C GLY A 704 -6.15 -16.23 3.51
N ARG A 705 -5.76 -17.41 4.02
CA ARG A 705 -4.83 -17.57 5.14
C ARG A 705 -3.44 -17.01 4.81
N THR A 706 -3.07 -17.06 3.55
CA THR A 706 -1.84 -16.51 2.98
C THR A 706 -2.17 -15.99 1.59
N VAL A 707 -1.80 -14.75 1.27
CA VAL A 707 -2.11 -14.10 -0.01
C VAL A 707 -0.83 -13.69 -0.73
N LEU A 708 -0.82 -13.75 -2.06
CA LEU A 708 0.27 -13.30 -2.92
C LEU A 708 -0.27 -12.46 -4.06
N THR A 709 0.21 -11.22 -4.15
CA THR A 709 -0.10 -10.28 -5.23
C THR A 709 1.13 -9.99 -6.08
N ALA A 710 1.04 -10.24 -7.39
CA ALA A 710 2.12 -9.91 -8.32
C ALA A 710 1.60 -9.24 -9.59
N ARG A 711 2.29 -8.19 -10.00
CA ARG A 711 2.26 -7.66 -11.36
C ARG A 711 2.97 -8.62 -12.30
N VAL A 712 2.44 -8.76 -13.51
CA VAL A 712 2.98 -9.58 -14.63
C VAL A 712 2.74 -8.83 -15.93
N PHE A 713 3.48 -9.13 -17.00
CA PHE A 713 3.33 -8.43 -18.28
C PHE A 713 3.35 -9.42 -19.46
N PRO A 714 2.35 -10.33 -19.54
CA PRO A 714 2.26 -11.34 -20.58
C PRO A 714 1.87 -10.75 -21.94
N GLU A 715 2.35 -11.36 -23.03
CA GLU A 715 1.84 -11.05 -24.38
C GLU A 715 0.34 -11.32 -24.47
N ALA A 716 -0.40 -10.54 -25.27
CA ALA A 716 -1.87 -10.56 -25.25
C ALA A 716 -2.48 -11.90 -25.71
N GLU A 717 -1.72 -12.66 -26.50
CA GLU A 717 -2.05 -13.97 -27.06
C GLU A 717 -1.84 -15.11 -26.04
N ASN A 718 -1.01 -14.87 -25.01
CA ASN A 718 -0.67 -15.82 -23.96
C ASN A 718 -1.86 -15.98 -22.99
N GLN A 719 -2.83 -16.77 -23.43
CA GLN A 719 -4.14 -16.91 -22.78
C GLN A 719 -4.42 -18.31 -22.24
N GLY A 720 -3.45 -19.23 -22.29
CA GLY A 720 -3.65 -20.60 -21.81
C GLY A 720 -3.75 -20.68 -20.29
N VAL A 721 -4.46 -21.71 -19.81
CA VAL A 721 -4.40 -22.18 -18.44
C VAL A 721 -4.01 -23.65 -18.45
N ALA A 722 -3.08 -24.05 -17.60
CA ALA A 722 -2.66 -25.44 -17.42
C ALA A 722 -2.64 -25.82 -15.94
N LEU A 723 -2.77 -27.12 -15.66
CA LEU A 723 -2.35 -27.70 -14.38
C LEU A 723 -0.94 -28.25 -14.52
N PHE A 724 -0.18 -28.29 -13.43
CA PHE A 724 1.13 -28.94 -13.42
C PHE A 724 1.33 -29.81 -12.18
N ALA A 725 2.20 -30.81 -12.34
CA ALA A 725 2.79 -31.59 -11.26
C ALA A 725 4.28 -31.82 -11.54
N ARG A 726 5.11 -31.93 -10.50
CA ARG A 726 6.56 -32.21 -10.54
C ARG A 726 6.94 -33.15 -9.40
N GLY A 727 7.81 -34.12 -9.68
CA GLY A 727 8.27 -35.13 -8.73
C GLY A 727 7.13 -35.95 -8.12
N GLY A 728 6.12 -36.31 -8.92
CA GLY A 728 4.95 -37.08 -8.49
C GLY A 728 3.66 -36.68 -9.20
N GLU A 729 2.55 -37.29 -8.79
CA GLU A 729 1.21 -36.98 -9.32
C GLU A 729 0.42 -36.05 -8.39
N ALA A 730 -0.26 -35.06 -8.96
CA ALA A 730 -1.16 -34.17 -8.23
C ALA A 730 -2.63 -34.54 -8.45
N ARG A 731 -3.44 -34.52 -7.37
CA ARG A 731 -4.88 -34.75 -7.43
C ARG A 731 -5.65 -33.45 -7.22
N LEU A 732 -6.12 -32.86 -8.30
CA LEU A 732 -7.18 -31.86 -8.27
C LEU A 732 -8.51 -32.56 -7.92
N THR A 733 -9.28 -32.01 -6.98
CA THR A 733 -10.60 -32.52 -6.60
C THR A 733 -11.75 -31.71 -7.19
N ALA A 734 -11.55 -30.40 -7.37
CA ALA A 734 -12.46 -29.52 -8.08
C ALA A 734 -11.67 -28.33 -8.64
N LEU A 735 -12.08 -27.84 -9.81
CA LEU A 735 -11.70 -26.52 -10.31
C LEU A 735 -12.94 -25.86 -10.91
N LYS A 736 -13.18 -24.62 -10.51
CA LYS A 736 -14.10 -23.70 -11.18
C LYS A 736 -13.32 -22.53 -11.75
N ALA A 737 -13.75 -22.03 -12.90
CA ALA A 737 -13.17 -20.83 -13.50
C ALA A 737 -14.27 -19.99 -14.17
N TRP A 738 -14.12 -18.68 -14.14
CA TRP A 738 -15.00 -17.73 -14.81
C TRP A 738 -14.18 -16.73 -15.62
N LYS A 739 -14.64 -16.41 -16.83
CA LYS A 739 -14.20 -15.19 -17.53
C LYS A 739 -14.86 -13.99 -16.86
N LEU A 740 -14.08 -12.96 -16.54
CA LEU A 740 -14.59 -11.72 -15.94
C LEU A 740 -14.84 -10.66 -17.02
N ARG A 741 -15.97 -9.95 -16.91
CA ARG A 741 -16.27 -8.73 -17.69
C ARG A 741 -15.34 -7.58 -17.30
N SER A 742 -15.18 -6.58 -18.18
CA SER A 742 -14.49 -5.35 -17.83
C SER A 742 -15.39 -4.42 -17.01
N ILE A 743 -14.81 -3.70 -16.05
CA ILE A 743 -15.48 -2.62 -15.31
C ILE A 743 -15.59 -1.32 -16.13
N TRP A 744 -14.85 -1.24 -17.25
CA TRP A 744 -14.76 -0.05 -18.12
C TRP A 744 -15.73 -0.09 -19.33
N GLU A 745 -16.52 -1.15 -19.48
CA GLU A 745 -17.47 -1.31 -20.59
C GLU A 745 -18.65 -0.31 -20.47
N ALA A 746 -19.08 0.28 -21.60
CA ALA A 746 -20.08 1.35 -21.61
C ALA A 746 -21.44 0.88 -21.04
N GLY A 747 -21.99 1.66 -20.10
CA GLY A 747 -23.22 1.31 -19.36
C GLY A 747 -22.98 0.51 -18.07
N SER A 748 -21.73 0.29 -17.67
CA SER A 748 -21.37 -0.26 -16.35
C SER A 748 -21.83 0.63 -15.19
N PHE A 749 -21.80 1.95 -15.38
CA PHE A 749 -22.40 2.93 -14.46
C PHE A 749 -23.85 3.21 -14.86
N ARG A 750 -24.79 3.07 -13.91
CA ARG A 750 -26.19 3.49 -14.12
C ARG A 750 -26.33 4.97 -13.78
N ASP A 751 -26.15 5.84 -14.77
CA ASP A 751 -26.48 7.27 -14.62
C ASP A 751 -27.94 7.45 -14.23
N ARG A 752 -28.19 7.69 -12.94
CA ARG A 752 -29.54 7.93 -12.38
C ARG A 752 -29.98 9.40 -12.43
N GLU A 753 -29.15 10.30 -12.96
CA GLU A 753 -29.39 11.75 -12.91
C GLU A 753 -30.14 12.33 -14.13
N THR A 754 -30.70 11.52 -15.03
CA THR A 754 -31.43 12.01 -16.24
C THR A 754 -32.89 11.59 -16.37
N THR A 755 -33.49 10.94 -15.37
CA THR A 755 -34.94 10.63 -15.33
C THR A 755 -35.63 11.24 -14.12
N GLY A 756 -35.61 12.57 -14.06
CA GLY A 756 -36.15 13.39 -12.97
C GLY A 756 -37.07 14.54 -13.42
N SER A 757 -37.76 14.41 -14.57
CA SER A 757 -38.80 15.35 -14.99
C SER A 757 -39.75 14.78 -16.06
N GLU A 758 -40.82 14.10 -15.61
CA GLU A 758 -42.16 14.14 -16.22
C GLU A 758 -43.19 14.25 -15.09
#